data_AF-T1JFL0-F1
#
_entry.id   AF-T1JFL0-F1
#
_cell.length_a   1.000
_cell.length_b   1.000
_cell.length_c   1.000
_cell.angle_alpha   90.00
_cell.angle_beta   90.00
_cell.angle_gamma   90.00
#
_symmetry.space_group_name_H-M   'P 1'
#
loop_
_entity.id
_entity.type
_entity.pdbx_description
1 polymer ?
#
loop_
_entity_poly.entity_id
_entity_poly.type
_entity_poly.pdbx_seq_one_letter_code
_entity_poly.pdbx_strand_id
1 'polypeptide(L)'
;MTSFRKRYDSKPSERKMPNDFSGKRALVTGAGQGIGRAIAIKLNEYGATVIALSRTASHLQSLKAEYSNIEIVPVDVSNWNETKSAVEKYLPIHLLVNNAGTNIPESFLDVKPESIDKLMNVNLKAAINVSQVVAKDLIARNEKGSIVNISSIASTLAFVDHTAYSATKAALDMTSKVMAMELGPKNIRVNCLNPTVILTELAKTFWSSPERLNPLLERIPAGRLGTVDDAVNAVAFLLSDESDFINGITLPLEGGLSMTYQKHIIFLFVMPAASNMASQKEKSGKSSVNIAQGAVVCNECELKGDITIGTRTVIHPRARIIAEAGPVIIGENNLIEEQAQIINRLTPDDTEPKIMYIGSNNIFEVDCYSESLKIGDNNVLESKCKVGRQTQLTEGCVIGAMCEINTDEVVPKNTVIHGRNGYRRIQGEMPAVIFLKSVYNLNTFDDAVEERVINEEYKIWKKNTPFLYDLVMTHALEWPSLTAQWLPDVTRPEGKDYSVHRLILGTHTSDEQNHLLIASVQLPSEDAQFDASHYDNEKGEFGGFGSVSGKIEIEIKINHEGEVNRARFMPQNPCVIATKTPSSDVLVFDYTKHPSKPDPSGECQPDLRLRGHQKEGYGLSWNPNLNGHLLSASDDHTICLWDINSAPRENRVIDAKTVFTGHTAVVEDVAWHLLHESLFGSVADDQKLMIWDTRSNNTSKPSHTVDAHTAEVNCLSFNPYSEFILATGSADKTVALWDLRNLKLKLHSFESHKDEIFQVQWSPHNETILASSGTDRRLHVWDLSKIGEEQSAEDAEDGPPELLFIHGGHTAKISDFSWNPNEPWVICSVSEDNIMQVWQMAENIYNDEEPETPASELEASTS
;
A
#
# COMPACT_ATOMS: atom_id res chain seq x y z
N MET A 1 15.68 -31.89 14.76
CA MET A 1 14.92 -30.82 15.45
C MET A 1 14.54 -31.24 16.88
N THR A 2 15.51 -31.39 17.79
CA THR A 2 15.21 -31.95 19.14
C THR A 2 15.95 -31.24 20.29
N SER A 3 16.14 -29.92 20.20
CA SER A 3 16.75 -29.14 21.30
C SER A 3 16.13 -27.78 21.63
N PHE A 4 14.96 -27.41 21.08
CA PHE A 4 14.41 -26.04 21.24
C PHE A 4 13.17 -25.88 22.13
N ARG A 5 12.90 -26.79 23.06
CA ARG A 5 11.81 -26.62 24.05
C ARG A 5 12.26 -26.98 25.46
N LYS A 6 13.02 -26.10 26.12
CA LYS A 6 13.19 -26.05 27.59
C LYS A 6 13.68 -24.65 28.01
N ARG A 7 12.81 -23.64 27.90
CA ARG A 7 13.08 -22.32 28.51
C ARG A 7 11.83 -21.46 28.74
N TYR A 8 10.72 -22.07 29.15
CA TYR A 8 9.58 -21.33 29.71
C TYR A 8 9.01 -22.12 30.87
N ASP A 9 9.74 -22.11 31.98
CA ASP A 9 9.25 -22.54 33.30
C ASP A 9 10.11 -21.86 34.37
N SER A 10 9.78 -20.62 34.71
CA SER A 10 10.24 -19.99 35.95
C SER A 10 9.08 -19.27 36.61
N LYS A 11 8.77 -19.71 37.83
CA LYS A 11 7.80 -19.11 38.77
C LYS A 11 7.97 -17.59 38.90
N PRO A 12 6.90 -16.83 39.21
CA PRO A 12 7.01 -15.39 39.41
C PRO A 12 7.85 -15.12 40.66
N SER A 13 9.07 -14.61 40.46
CA SER A 13 9.90 -14.06 41.52
C SER A 13 9.29 -12.74 42.02
N GLU A 14 9.41 -12.50 43.32
CA GLU A 14 9.07 -11.23 43.99
C GLU A 14 9.39 -10.02 43.11
N ARG A 15 8.38 -9.18 42.81
CA ARG A 15 8.57 -7.96 42.02
C ARG A 15 9.61 -7.07 42.70
N LYS A 16 10.83 -7.02 42.15
CA LYS A 16 11.81 -5.97 42.43
C LYS A 16 11.17 -4.62 42.11
N MET A 17 11.55 -3.57 42.86
CA MET A 17 11.11 -2.21 42.53
C MET A 17 11.53 -1.87 41.09
N PRO A 18 10.65 -1.25 40.28
CA PRO A 18 11.00 -0.78 38.95
C PRO A 18 12.23 0.14 39.05
N ASN A 19 13.24 -0.10 38.22
CA ASN A 19 14.48 0.71 38.14
C ASN A 19 15.41 0.69 39.36
N ASP A 20 15.56 -0.43 40.08
CA ASP A 20 16.62 -0.57 41.09
C ASP A 20 18.01 -0.77 40.44
N PHE A 21 18.88 0.23 40.57
CA PHE A 21 20.27 0.22 40.09
C PHE A 21 21.30 0.00 41.20
N SER A 22 20.87 -0.50 42.36
CA SER A 22 21.75 -0.82 43.48
C SER A 22 22.92 -1.72 43.05
N GLY A 23 24.14 -1.32 43.42
CA GLY A 23 25.36 -2.05 43.07
C GLY A 23 25.85 -1.83 41.63
N LYS A 24 25.15 -1.02 40.82
CA LYS A 24 25.63 -0.59 39.50
C LYS A 24 26.37 0.74 39.59
N ARG A 25 27.32 0.92 38.67
CA ARG A 25 28.07 2.17 38.48
C ARG A 25 27.64 2.78 37.15
N ALA A 26 27.23 4.05 37.19
CA ALA A 26 26.68 4.75 36.04
C ALA A 26 27.52 5.98 35.69
N LEU A 27 27.93 6.11 34.43
CA LEU A 27 28.63 7.30 33.92
C LEU A 27 27.67 8.14 33.08
N VAL A 28 27.55 9.44 33.40
CA VAL A 28 26.72 10.39 32.64
C VAL A 28 27.61 11.53 32.12
N THR A 29 27.69 11.68 30.80
CA THR A 29 28.41 12.81 30.18
C THR A 29 27.51 14.03 30.04
N GLY A 30 28.08 15.24 30.16
CA GLY A 30 27.29 16.47 30.19
C GLY A 30 26.43 16.63 31.46
N ALA A 31 26.84 16.00 32.57
CA ALA A 31 26.05 15.93 33.81
C ALA A 31 25.99 17.25 34.64
N GLY A 32 26.63 18.33 34.18
CA GLY A 32 26.66 19.58 34.92
C GLY A 32 25.34 20.36 34.93
N GLN A 33 24.48 20.19 33.91
CA GLN A 33 23.23 20.96 33.80
C GLN A 33 22.19 20.24 32.92
N GLY A 34 20.95 20.76 32.91
CA GLY A 34 19.87 20.28 32.05
C GLY A 34 19.57 18.79 32.21
N ILE A 35 19.35 18.10 31.09
CA ILE A 35 18.97 16.68 31.03
C ILE A 35 20.02 15.80 31.72
N GLY A 36 21.31 16.00 31.41
CA GLY A 36 22.39 15.18 31.99
C GLY A 36 22.48 15.27 33.51
N ARG A 37 22.27 16.46 34.08
CA ARG A 37 22.24 16.64 35.54
C ARG A 37 21.08 15.90 36.18
N ALA A 38 19.90 16.00 35.58
CA ALA A 38 18.71 15.33 36.09
C ALA A 38 18.82 13.80 35.99
N ILE A 39 19.42 13.28 34.91
CA ILE A 39 19.73 11.85 34.78
C ILE A 39 20.69 11.40 35.88
N ALA A 40 21.77 12.17 36.13
CA ALA A 40 22.73 11.85 37.18
C ALA A 40 22.07 11.80 38.57
N ILE A 41 21.19 12.76 38.88
CA ILE A 41 20.41 12.77 40.12
C ILE A 41 19.49 11.55 40.19
N LYS A 42 18.75 11.24 39.12
CA LYS A 42 17.78 10.15 39.14
C LYS A 42 18.42 8.77 39.27
N LEU A 43 19.54 8.53 38.58
CA LEU A 43 20.29 7.29 38.72
C LEU A 43 20.84 7.13 40.15
N ASN A 44 21.23 8.23 40.79
CA ASN A 44 21.66 8.26 42.19
C ASN A 44 20.51 7.91 43.15
N GLU A 45 19.32 8.49 42.94
CA GLU A 45 18.10 8.16 43.70
C GLU A 45 17.70 6.69 43.54
N TYR A 46 17.93 6.11 42.37
CA TYR A 46 17.71 4.70 42.06
C TYR A 46 18.83 3.76 42.52
N GLY A 47 19.80 4.26 43.30
CA GLY A 47 20.80 3.43 43.98
C GLY A 47 22.09 3.17 43.18
N ALA A 48 22.24 3.75 41.98
CA ALA A 48 23.50 3.67 41.24
C ALA A 48 24.58 4.54 41.90
N THR A 49 25.83 4.08 41.86
CA THR A 49 26.99 4.96 42.10
C THR A 49 27.24 5.77 40.82
N VAL A 50 27.01 7.07 40.86
CA VAL A 50 27.05 7.93 39.68
C VAL A 50 28.38 8.67 39.54
N ILE A 51 28.94 8.61 38.34
CA ILE A 51 30.07 9.39 37.89
C ILE A 51 29.55 10.46 36.93
N ALA A 52 29.59 11.72 37.37
CA ALA A 52 29.14 12.88 36.62
C ALA A 52 30.32 13.54 35.90
N LEU A 53 30.30 13.49 34.57
CA LEU A 53 31.35 14.02 33.71
C LEU A 53 30.86 15.27 32.97
N SER A 54 31.59 16.38 33.08
CA SER A 54 31.30 17.63 32.36
C SER A 54 32.52 18.53 32.29
N ARG A 55 32.56 19.47 31.34
CA ARG A 55 33.66 20.45 31.25
C ARG A 55 33.63 21.48 32.36
N THR A 56 32.44 21.88 32.81
CA THR A 56 32.28 23.00 33.75
C THR A 56 32.40 22.52 35.19
N ALA A 57 33.59 22.70 35.79
CA ALA A 57 33.88 22.24 37.15
C ALA A 57 32.93 22.83 38.21
N SER A 58 32.51 24.09 38.10
CA SER A 58 31.60 24.72 39.07
C SER A 58 30.21 24.06 39.10
N HIS A 59 29.69 23.66 37.94
CA HIS A 59 28.41 22.95 37.82
C HIS A 59 28.46 21.53 38.42
N LEU A 60 29.62 20.87 38.28
CA LEU A 60 29.84 19.57 38.92
C LEU A 60 29.98 19.71 40.45
N GLN A 61 30.66 20.76 40.91
CA GLN A 61 30.80 21.04 42.34
C GLN A 61 29.45 21.33 43.00
N SER A 62 28.54 22.05 42.34
CA SER A 62 27.19 22.26 42.87
C SER A 62 26.39 20.95 42.93
N LEU A 63 26.46 20.12 41.88
CA LEU A 63 25.84 18.79 41.89
C LEU A 63 26.36 17.91 43.06
N LYS A 64 27.68 17.91 43.29
CA LYS A 64 28.29 17.16 44.39
C LYS A 64 27.95 17.72 45.77
N ALA A 65 27.76 19.04 45.88
CA ALA A 65 27.32 19.66 47.12
C ALA A 65 25.88 19.24 47.49
N GLU A 66 25.00 19.10 46.50
CA GLU A 66 23.63 18.61 46.68
C GLU A 66 23.59 17.08 46.91
N TYR A 67 24.44 16.33 46.21
CA TYR A 67 24.51 14.86 46.27
C TYR A 67 25.95 14.40 46.49
N SER A 68 26.33 14.29 47.77
CA SER A 68 27.70 13.98 48.19
C SER A 68 28.27 12.65 47.68
N ASN A 69 27.39 11.71 47.31
CA ASN A 69 27.74 10.39 46.79
C ASN A 69 27.98 10.35 45.27
N ILE A 70 27.79 11.46 44.56
CA ILE A 70 28.13 11.58 43.14
C ILE A 70 29.63 11.91 42.98
N GLU A 71 30.33 11.07 42.22
CA GLU A 71 31.71 11.31 41.81
C GLU A 71 31.73 12.32 40.65
N ILE A 72 32.69 13.24 40.64
CA ILE A 72 32.74 14.31 39.62
C ILE A 72 34.03 14.27 38.82
N VAL A 73 33.91 14.44 37.50
CA VAL A 73 35.03 14.38 36.56
C VAL A 73 35.00 15.61 35.64
N PRO A 74 35.78 16.67 35.98
CA PRO A 74 35.91 17.84 35.12
C PRO A 74 36.79 17.51 33.91
N VAL A 75 36.20 17.39 32.72
CA VAL A 75 36.93 17.17 31.46
C VAL A 75 36.13 17.65 30.25
N ASP A 76 36.82 18.21 29.25
CA ASP A 76 36.20 18.53 27.95
C ASP A 76 36.16 17.28 27.07
N VAL A 77 34.95 16.77 26.82
CA VAL A 77 34.72 15.55 26.03
C VAL A 77 35.21 15.64 24.58
N SER A 78 35.43 16.86 24.06
CA SER A 78 36.03 17.05 22.73
C SER A 78 37.51 16.66 22.68
N ASN A 79 38.20 16.62 23.82
CA ASN A 79 39.57 16.14 23.91
C ASN A 79 39.58 14.61 24.07
N TRP A 80 39.87 13.91 22.98
CA TRP A 80 39.83 12.44 22.91
C TRP A 80 40.71 11.76 23.98
N ASN A 81 41.97 12.15 24.07
CA ASN A 81 42.95 11.45 24.93
C ASN A 81 42.75 11.76 26.40
N GLU A 82 42.45 13.02 26.75
CA GLU A 82 42.15 13.40 28.13
C GLU A 82 40.87 12.75 28.62
N THR A 83 39.81 12.73 27.80
CA THR A 83 38.54 12.09 28.13
C THR A 83 38.70 10.60 28.35
N LYS A 84 39.42 9.92 27.45
CA LYS A 84 39.74 8.49 27.59
C LYS A 84 40.46 8.21 28.92
N SER A 85 41.54 8.94 29.17
CA SER A 85 42.34 8.80 30.39
C SER A 85 41.56 9.14 31.67
N ALA A 86 40.60 10.06 31.58
CA ALA A 86 39.73 10.41 32.68
C ALA A 86 38.73 9.29 32.99
N VAL A 87 38.05 8.75 31.97
CA VAL A 87 37.05 7.67 32.14
C VAL A 87 37.69 6.37 32.63
N GLU A 88 38.88 6.02 32.14
CA GLU A 88 39.61 4.81 32.54
C GLU A 88 39.87 4.74 34.06
N LYS A 89 40.03 5.90 34.74
CA LYS A 89 40.25 5.97 36.20
C LYS A 89 39.03 5.59 37.03
N TYR A 90 37.83 5.60 36.43
CA TYR A 90 36.56 5.38 37.12
C TYR A 90 35.89 4.06 36.73
N LEU A 91 36.54 3.22 35.93
CA LEU A 91 36.10 1.84 35.69
C LEU A 91 36.05 1.05 37.02
N PRO A 92 35.20 0.02 37.15
CA PRO A 92 34.23 -0.47 36.16
C PRO A 92 32.98 0.42 36.03
N ILE A 93 32.35 0.42 34.86
CA ILE A 93 31.07 1.12 34.57
C ILE A 93 30.09 0.11 33.94
N HIS A 94 28.85 0.09 34.44
CA HIS A 94 27.81 -0.82 33.95
C HIS A 94 26.77 -0.12 33.07
N LEU A 95 26.48 1.14 33.39
CA LEU A 95 25.47 1.97 32.74
C LEU A 95 26.15 3.22 32.18
N LEU A 96 26.00 3.48 30.89
CA LEU A 96 26.57 4.66 30.24
C LEU A 96 25.47 5.50 29.61
N VAL A 97 25.47 6.80 29.92
CA VAL A 97 24.63 7.79 29.24
C VAL A 97 25.52 8.83 28.55
N ASN A 98 25.57 8.77 27.23
CA ASN A 98 26.23 9.78 26.42
C ASN A 98 25.27 10.94 26.15
N ASN A 99 25.23 11.90 27.07
CA ASN A 99 24.36 13.07 26.98
C ASN A 99 25.10 14.36 26.59
N ALA A 100 26.44 14.42 26.69
CA ALA A 100 27.18 15.60 26.29
C ALA A 100 26.89 15.98 24.83
N GLY A 101 26.41 17.20 24.62
CA GLY A 101 26.05 17.70 23.30
C GLY A 101 25.99 19.23 23.28
N THR A 102 26.11 19.79 22.08
CA THR A 102 26.00 21.22 21.82
C THR A 102 25.23 21.47 20.52
N ASN A 103 24.61 22.63 20.41
CA ASN A 103 23.96 23.11 19.20
C ASN A 103 24.54 24.48 18.83
N ILE A 104 24.81 24.70 17.54
CA ILE A 104 25.26 25.97 16.97
C ILE A 104 24.33 26.26 15.80
N PRO A 105 23.27 27.08 16.00
CA PRO A 105 22.33 27.40 14.94
C PRO A 105 23.00 28.31 13.90
N GLU A 106 23.13 27.83 12.66
CA GLU A 106 23.68 28.57 11.53
C GLU A 106 22.86 28.23 10.27
N SER A 107 22.48 29.27 9.52
CA SER A 107 21.86 29.11 8.19
C SER A 107 22.76 28.26 7.30
N PHE A 108 22.16 27.46 6.41
CA PHE A 108 22.89 26.58 5.49
C PHE A 108 24.03 27.29 4.74
N LEU A 109 23.81 28.54 4.34
CA LEU A 109 24.79 29.32 3.59
C LEU A 109 25.94 29.87 4.45
N ASP A 110 25.75 29.93 5.77
CA ASP A 110 26.68 30.56 6.73
C ASP A 110 27.39 29.53 7.62
N VAL A 111 27.19 28.22 7.40
CA VAL A 111 27.81 27.16 8.21
C VAL A 111 29.32 27.23 8.10
N LYS A 112 29.99 27.37 9.25
CA LYS A 112 31.46 27.48 9.30
C LYS A 112 32.12 26.12 9.49
N PRO A 113 33.30 25.87 8.89
CA PRO A 113 34.07 24.64 9.12
C PRO A 113 34.32 24.37 10.62
N GLU A 114 34.64 25.41 11.40
CA GLU A 114 34.93 25.27 12.83
C GLU A 114 33.68 24.86 13.64
N SER A 115 32.49 25.29 13.18
CA SER A 115 31.21 24.87 13.77
C SER A 115 30.95 23.39 13.53
N ILE A 116 31.19 22.91 12.31
CA ILE A 116 31.06 21.48 11.95
C ILE A 116 32.02 20.64 12.79
N ASP A 117 33.30 21.02 12.85
CA ASP A 117 34.33 20.29 13.60
C ASP A 117 33.98 20.22 15.08
N LYS A 118 33.56 21.35 15.67
CA LYS A 118 33.17 21.40 17.08
C LYS A 118 31.96 20.52 17.36
N LEU A 119 30.93 20.58 16.52
CA LEU A 119 29.72 19.75 16.66
C LEU A 119 30.05 18.26 16.51
N MET A 120 30.86 17.88 15.53
CA MET A 120 31.27 16.48 15.32
C MET A 120 32.15 15.96 16.46
N ASN A 121 33.07 16.78 16.98
CA ASN A 121 33.93 16.40 18.10
C ASN A 121 33.11 16.15 19.38
N VAL A 122 32.10 16.99 19.66
CA VAL A 122 31.30 16.91 20.90
C VAL A 122 30.13 15.93 20.77
N ASN A 123 29.32 16.02 19.70
CA ASN A 123 28.06 15.27 19.61
C ASN A 123 28.25 13.81 19.15
N LEU A 124 29.34 13.51 18.43
CA LEU A 124 29.59 12.18 17.85
C LEU A 124 30.85 11.53 18.40
N LYS A 125 32.03 12.15 18.18
CA LYS A 125 33.32 11.52 18.52
C LYS A 125 33.45 11.25 20.01
N ALA A 126 32.98 12.16 20.87
CA ALA A 126 32.96 11.95 22.31
C ALA A 126 32.18 10.69 22.73
N ALA A 127 30.98 10.49 22.17
CA ALA A 127 30.15 9.33 22.48
C ALA A 127 30.82 8.02 22.07
N ILE A 128 31.46 8.00 20.89
CA ILE A 128 32.26 6.85 20.42
C ILE A 128 33.41 6.57 21.39
N ASN A 129 34.19 7.60 21.74
CA ASN A 129 35.37 7.46 22.60
C ASN A 129 35.02 6.88 23.99
N VAL A 130 34.03 7.48 24.66
CA VAL A 130 33.61 7.04 26.00
C VAL A 130 33.02 5.63 25.95
N SER A 131 32.19 5.35 24.94
CA SER A 131 31.60 4.01 24.76
C SER A 131 32.65 2.95 24.49
N GLN A 132 33.71 3.25 23.73
CA GLN A 132 34.81 2.32 23.51
C GLN A 132 35.53 1.95 24.81
N VAL A 133 35.75 2.90 25.72
CA VAL A 133 36.38 2.63 27.02
C VAL A 133 35.49 1.72 27.87
N VAL A 134 34.22 2.07 28.00
CA VAL A 134 33.26 1.32 28.83
C VAL A 134 32.98 -0.08 28.26
N ALA A 135 32.74 -0.20 26.95
CA ALA A 135 32.45 -1.48 26.32
C ALA A 135 33.65 -2.44 26.38
N LYS A 136 34.88 -1.94 26.19
CA LYS A 136 36.10 -2.76 26.32
C LYS A 136 36.27 -3.34 27.72
N ASP A 137 36.00 -2.54 28.75
CA ASP A 137 36.03 -2.99 30.14
C ASP A 137 34.93 -4.03 30.44
N LEU A 138 33.69 -3.78 30.01
CA LEU A 138 32.58 -4.73 30.15
C LEU A 138 32.88 -6.08 29.48
N ILE A 139 33.42 -6.04 28.27
CA ILE A 139 33.84 -7.24 27.53
C ILE A 139 34.96 -7.97 28.27
N ALA A 140 35.98 -7.24 28.75
CA ALA A 140 37.11 -7.83 29.48
C ALA A 140 36.67 -8.51 30.78
N ARG A 141 35.64 -7.98 31.45
CA ARG A 141 35.06 -8.56 32.67
C ARG A 141 33.95 -9.58 32.41
N ASN A 142 33.52 -9.74 31.15
CA ASN A 142 32.39 -10.57 30.74
C ASN A 142 31.09 -10.23 31.49
N GLU A 143 30.80 -8.93 31.62
CA GLU A 143 29.62 -8.44 32.31
C GLU A 143 28.63 -7.77 31.36
N LYS A 144 27.34 -7.82 31.74
CA LYS A 144 26.27 -7.13 31.02
C LYS A 144 26.35 -5.61 31.25
N GLY A 145 26.02 -4.84 30.23
CA GLY A 145 25.91 -3.38 30.33
C GLY A 145 24.82 -2.79 29.45
N SER A 146 24.49 -1.53 29.71
CA SER A 146 23.54 -0.76 28.89
C SER A 146 24.12 0.64 28.60
N ILE A 147 24.03 1.04 27.33
CA ILE A 147 24.49 2.32 26.81
C ILE A 147 23.28 3.04 26.20
N VAL A 148 23.05 4.29 26.63
CA VAL A 148 22.05 5.17 26.06
C VAL A 148 22.72 6.42 25.51
N ASN A 149 22.54 6.66 24.21
CA ASN A 149 23.02 7.87 23.53
C ASN A 149 21.87 8.89 23.42
N ILE A 150 22.12 10.15 23.78
CA ILE A 150 21.12 11.22 23.64
C ILE A 150 21.31 11.94 22.31
N SER A 151 20.46 11.61 21.35
CA SER A 151 20.41 12.23 20.04
C SER A 151 19.44 13.41 20.01
N SER A 152 18.59 13.51 18.99
CA SER A 152 17.62 14.58 18.78
C SER A 152 16.62 14.16 17.72
N ILE A 153 15.39 14.66 17.77
CA ILE A 153 14.46 14.52 16.64
C ILE A 153 14.99 15.19 15.35
N ALA A 154 15.93 16.12 15.50
CA ALA A 154 16.65 16.74 14.39
C ALA A 154 17.54 15.77 13.58
N SER A 155 17.68 14.50 14.00
CA SER A 155 18.31 13.46 13.19
C SER A 155 17.41 12.94 12.07
N THR A 156 16.09 13.05 12.23
CA THR A 156 15.09 12.55 11.29
C THR A 156 14.24 13.67 10.68
N LEU A 157 14.10 14.81 11.36
CA LEU A 157 13.39 15.99 10.87
C LEU A 157 14.34 17.15 10.59
N ALA A 158 14.08 17.89 9.52
CA ALA A 158 14.82 19.10 9.17
C ALA A 158 14.33 20.32 9.96
N PHE A 159 15.27 21.10 10.48
CA PHE A 159 15.02 22.39 11.12
C PHE A 159 15.88 23.47 10.48
N VAL A 160 15.30 24.65 10.26
CA VAL A 160 16.03 25.83 9.78
C VAL A 160 17.20 26.13 10.73
N ASP A 161 18.34 26.51 10.18
CA ASP A 161 19.59 26.80 10.89
C ASP A 161 20.26 25.60 11.61
N HIS A 162 19.87 24.35 11.33
CA HIS A 162 20.38 23.18 12.06
C HIS A 162 21.23 22.21 11.21
N THR A 163 21.69 22.59 10.02
CA THR A 163 22.42 21.72 9.07
C THR A 163 23.49 20.85 9.73
N ALA A 164 24.50 21.46 10.37
CA ALA A 164 25.60 20.72 10.98
C ALA A 164 25.14 19.92 12.21
N TYR A 165 24.24 20.48 13.02
CA TYR A 165 23.70 19.82 14.20
C TYR A 165 22.92 18.55 13.84
N SER A 166 21.96 18.64 12.92
CA SER A 166 21.15 17.54 12.40
C SER A 166 22.03 16.42 11.84
N ALA A 167 23.06 16.77 11.05
CA ALA A 167 24.02 15.80 10.54
C ALA A 167 24.73 15.03 11.66
N THR A 168 25.18 15.71 12.73
CA THR A 168 25.85 15.03 13.86
C THR A 168 24.91 14.09 14.63
N LYS A 169 23.62 14.43 14.71
CA LYS A 169 22.60 13.63 15.40
C LYS A 169 22.18 12.41 14.58
N ALA A 170 22.02 12.56 13.26
CA ALA A 170 21.84 11.43 12.35
C ALA A 170 23.04 10.47 12.37
N ALA A 171 24.27 11.00 12.43
CA ALA A 171 25.47 10.19 12.57
C ALA A 171 25.50 9.42 13.91
N LEU A 172 25.06 10.03 15.01
CA LEU A 172 24.97 9.37 16.31
C LEU A 172 23.92 8.26 16.34
N ASP A 173 22.77 8.45 15.67
CA ASP A 173 21.74 7.42 15.54
C ASP A 173 22.26 6.19 14.80
N MET A 174 22.91 6.40 13.65
CA MET A 174 23.49 5.29 12.88
C MET A 174 24.63 4.61 13.65
N THR A 175 25.48 5.40 14.32
CA THR A 175 26.54 4.85 15.18
C THR A 175 25.97 3.97 16.29
N SER A 176 24.86 4.37 16.91
CA SER A 176 24.20 3.60 17.96
C SER A 176 23.69 2.25 17.45
N LYS A 177 23.15 2.20 16.23
CA LYS A 177 22.70 0.95 15.57
C LYS A 177 23.87 0.01 15.29
N VAL A 178 24.99 0.54 14.80
CA VAL A 178 26.23 -0.23 14.59
C VAL A 178 26.76 -0.78 15.91
N MET A 179 26.84 0.06 16.95
CA MET A 179 27.24 -0.36 18.29
C MET A 179 26.32 -1.46 18.85
N ALA A 180 25.00 -1.35 18.67
CA ALA A 180 24.05 -2.36 19.12
C ALA A 180 24.25 -3.71 18.44
N MET A 181 24.54 -3.69 17.12
CA MET A 181 24.84 -4.88 16.33
C MET A 181 26.14 -5.55 16.78
N GLU A 182 27.20 -4.79 17.01
CA GLU A 182 28.51 -5.32 17.39
C GLU A 182 28.59 -5.76 18.87
N LEU A 183 27.94 -5.02 19.76
CA LEU A 183 28.02 -5.23 21.21
C LEU A 183 26.90 -6.13 21.76
N GLY A 184 25.79 -6.30 21.02
CA GLY A 184 24.68 -7.18 21.37
C GLY A 184 25.11 -8.63 21.66
N PRO A 185 25.92 -9.28 20.79
CA PRO A 185 26.49 -10.62 21.05
C PRO A 185 27.39 -10.69 22.30
N LYS A 186 27.81 -9.54 22.85
CA LYS A 186 28.60 -9.43 24.08
C LYS A 186 27.74 -9.10 25.31
N ASN A 187 26.40 -9.18 25.20
CA ASN A 187 25.43 -8.81 26.24
C ASN A 187 25.50 -7.34 26.68
N ILE A 188 25.85 -6.44 25.75
CA ILE A 188 25.83 -5.01 25.99
C ILE A 188 24.79 -4.40 25.05
N ARG A 189 23.78 -3.76 25.64
CA ARG A 189 22.70 -3.11 24.88
C ARG A 189 23.07 -1.67 24.57
N VAL A 190 22.69 -1.20 23.38
CA VAL A 190 22.90 0.19 22.97
C VAL A 190 21.62 0.72 22.35
N ASN A 191 21.10 1.80 22.93
CA ASN A 191 19.88 2.45 22.47
C ASN A 191 20.10 3.97 22.35
N CYS A 192 19.28 4.63 21.56
CA CYS A 192 19.32 6.07 21.35
C CYS A 192 17.99 6.71 21.76
N LEU A 193 18.04 7.87 22.39
CA LEU A 193 16.86 8.69 22.71
C LEU A 193 16.88 9.95 21.84
N ASN A 194 15.79 10.24 21.15
CA ASN A 194 15.66 11.33 20.18
C ASN A 194 14.63 12.36 20.68
N PRO A 195 15.01 13.23 21.63
CA PRO A 195 14.10 14.23 22.17
C PRO A 195 13.79 15.35 21.17
N THR A 196 12.57 15.89 21.28
CA THR A 196 12.24 17.24 20.80
C THR A 196 12.80 18.29 21.76
N VAL A 197 12.31 19.54 21.68
CA VAL A 197 12.65 20.57 22.66
C VAL A 197 12.21 20.13 24.06
N ILE A 198 13.20 19.92 24.93
CA ILE A 198 13.01 19.68 26.36
C ILE A 198 13.16 20.99 27.13
N LEU A 199 12.16 21.30 27.97
CA LEU A 199 12.11 22.48 28.82
C LEU A 199 13.16 22.45 29.95
N THR A 200 14.41 22.73 29.60
CA THR A 200 15.49 23.05 30.54
C THR A 200 15.46 24.54 30.90
N GLU A 201 16.14 24.95 31.97
CA GLU A 201 16.25 26.37 32.34
C GLU A 201 16.83 27.24 31.20
N LEU A 202 17.77 26.70 30.42
CA LEU A 202 18.34 27.37 29.25
C LEU A 202 17.34 27.44 28.07
N ALA A 203 16.57 26.38 27.85
CA ALA A 203 15.55 26.33 26.80
C ALA A 203 14.37 27.28 27.10
N LYS A 204 14.01 27.47 28.37
CA LYS A 204 12.93 28.39 28.79
C LYS A 204 13.18 29.81 28.30
N THR A 205 14.43 30.29 28.30
CA THR A 205 14.77 31.66 27.86
C THR A 205 14.71 31.85 26.35
N PHE A 206 14.96 30.79 25.57
CA PHE A 206 14.95 30.83 24.10
C PHE A 206 13.56 30.58 23.51
N TRP A 207 12.77 29.73 24.17
CA TRP A 207 11.41 29.35 23.79
C TRP A 207 10.32 30.09 24.57
N SER A 208 10.66 31.12 25.35
CA SER A 208 9.68 31.97 26.06
C SER A 208 8.89 32.90 25.13
N SER A 209 9.32 33.10 23.88
CA SER A 209 8.57 33.90 22.91
C SER A 209 7.42 33.08 22.31
N PRO A 210 6.15 33.52 22.43
CA PRO A 210 5.01 32.85 21.80
C PRO A 210 5.18 32.68 20.29
N GLU A 211 5.84 33.62 19.61
CA GLU A 211 6.07 33.58 18.16
C GLU A 211 6.96 32.40 17.72
N ARG A 212 7.86 31.94 18.60
CA ARG A 212 8.71 30.76 18.32
C ARG A 212 8.11 29.48 18.85
N LEU A 213 7.42 29.57 19.98
CA LEU A 213 6.87 28.42 20.69
C LEU A 213 5.59 27.88 20.04
N ASN A 214 4.67 28.77 19.65
CA ASN A 214 3.36 28.37 19.13
C ASN A 214 3.45 27.54 17.84
N PRO A 215 4.28 27.90 16.84
CA PRO A 215 4.40 27.08 15.62
C PRO A 215 4.92 25.66 15.89
N LEU A 216 5.73 25.49 16.93
CA LEU A 216 6.21 24.17 17.35
C LEU A 216 5.14 23.40 18.13
N LEU A 217 4.44 24.05 19.07
CA LEU A 217 3.36 23.43 19.85
C LEU A 217 2.18 23.00 18.99
N GLU A 218 1.79 23.77 17.98
CA GLU A 218 0.72 23.42 17.03
C GLU A 218 1.03 22.13 16.25
N ARG A 219 2.32 21.83 16.07
CA ARG A 219 2.81 20.61 15.40
C ARG A 219 3.06 19.46 16.37
N ILE A 220 2.97 19.66 17.68
CA ILE A 220 3.11 18.59 18.66
C ILE A 220 1.69 18.16 19.10
N PRO A 221 1.17 17.00 18.67
CA PRO A 221 -0.15 16.50 19.09
C PRO A 221 -0.36 16.48 20.60
N ALA A 222 0.69 16.20 21.38
CA ALA A 222 0.63 16.22 22.84
C ALA A 222 0.36 17.63 23.42
N GLY A 223 0.40 18.69 22.60
CA GLY A 223 0.07 20.06 22.99
C GLY A 223 1.03 20.70 23.99
N ARG A 224 2.18 20.06 24.26
CA ARG A 224 3.19 20.52 25.22
C ARG A 224 4.60 20.19 24.74
N LEU A 225 5.58 20.96 25.22
CA LEU A 225 6.98 20.59 25.10
C LEU A 225 7.32 19.43 26.05
N GLY A 226 8.38 18.70 25.72
CA GLY A 226 8.92 17.68 26.60
C GLY A 226 9.49 18.30 27.88
N THR A 227 9.37 17.58 28.98
CA THR A 227 9.96 17.94 30.27
C THR A 227 11.25 17.17 30.50
N VAL A 228 12.06 17.64 31.45
CA VAL A 228 13.27 16.93 31.84
C VAL A 228 12.95 15.53 32.36
N ASP A 229 11.83 15.38 33.09
CA ASP A 229 11.38 14.10 33.63
C ASP A 229 11.01 13.10 32.52
N ASP A 230 10.39 13.56 31.42
CA ASP A 230 10.09 12.70 30.27
C ASP A 230 11.38 12.05 29.72
N ALA A 231 12.46 12.84 29.59
CA ALA A 231 13.75 12.34 29.12
C ALA A 231 14.43 11.41 30.14
N VAL A 232 14.40 11.78 31.43
CA VAL A 232 14.99 11.00 32.51
C VAL A 232 14.31 9.63 32.64
N ASN A 233 12.98 9.58 32.58
CA ASN A 233 12.21 8.34 32.69
C ASN A 233 12.49 7.40 31.52
N ALA A 234 12.56 7.93 30.30
CA ALA A 234 12.91 7.14 29.12
C ALA A 234 14.33 6.57 29.21
N VAL A 235 15.31 7.36 29.67
CA VAL A 235 16.69 6.88 29.87
C VAL A 235 16.75 5.81 30.95
N ALA A 236 16.09 6.00 32.09
CA ALA A 236 16.07 5.01 33.16
C ALA A 236 15.48 3.68 32.67
N PHE A 237 14.36 3.71 31.94
CA PHE A 237 13.77 2.52 31.33
C PHE A 237 14.74 1.80 30.39
N LEU A 238 15.37 2.53 29.46
CA LEU A 238 16.33 1.95 28.50
C LEU A 238 17.60 1.38 29.17
N LEU A 239 18.00 1.91 30.32
CA LEU A 239 19.10 1.38 31.13
C LEU A 239 18.71 0.14 31.95
N SER A 240 17.43 0.03 32.33
CA SER A 240 16.92 -1.04 33.19
C SER A 240 16.84 -2.41 32.48
N ASP A 241 16.73 -3.47 33.29
CA ASP A 241 16.46 -4.82 32.79
C ASP A 241 15.01 -4.99 32.29
N GLU A 242 14.11 -4.00 32.49
CA GLU A 242 12.76 -4.03 31.91
C GLU A 242 12.77 -3.83 30.39
N SER A 243 13.87 -3.33 29.85
CA SER A 243 14.11 -3.17 28.41
C SER A 243 15.14 -4.19 27.88
N ASP A 244 15.27 -5.35 28.52
CA ASP A 244 16.30 -6.35 28.19
C ASP A 244 16.27 -6.86 26.74
N PHE A 245 15.09 -6.86 26.10
CA PHE A 245 14.91 -7.20 24.69
C PHE A 245 14.97 -5.99 23.73
N ILE A 246 15.15 -4.77 24.24
CA ILE A 246 15.28 -3.55 23.42
C ILE A 246 16.77 -3.24 23.19
N ASN A 247 17.19 -3.35 21.93
CA ASN A 247 18.56 -3.06 21.49
C ASN A 247 18.54 -2.43 20.08
N GLY A 248 19.29 -1.34 19.87
CA GLY A 248 19.41 -0.65 18.59
C GLY A 248 18.29 0.34 18.26
N ILE A 249 17.37 0.63 19.19
CA ILE A 249 16.26 1.56 18.94
C ILE A 249 16.73 3.02 18.91
N THR A 250 16.14 3.82 18.01
CA THR A 250 16.19 5.30 18.06
C THR A 250 14.84 5.80 18.54
N LEU A 251 14.66 5.87 19.87
CA LEU A 251 13.37 6.13 20.51
C LEU A 251 12.98 7.61 20.38
N PRO A 252 11.94 7.97 19.61
CA PRO A 252 11.49 9.36 19.51
C PRO A 252 10.83 9.80 20.82
N LEU A 253 11.27 10.93 21.37
CA LEU A 253 10.67 11.56 22.55
C LEU A 253 10.20 12.96 22.19
N GLU A 254 9.11 13.01 21.42
CA GLU A 254 8.74 14.22 20.67
C GLU A 254 7.25 14.60 20.72
N GLY A 255 6.44 13.90 21.52
CA GLY A 255 5.02 14.22 21.70
C GLY A 255 4.17 14.12 20.41
N GLY A 256 4.65 13.38 19.41
CA GLY A 256 4.00 13.18 18.11
C GLY A 256 4.38 14.21 17.02
N LEU A 257 5.44 15.00 17.21
CA LEU A 257 5.87 16.02 16.25
C LEU A 257 6.12 15.48 14.83
N SER A 258 6.69 14.28 14.71
CA SER A 258 6.92 13.61 13.42
C SER A 258 5.66 12.99 12.83
N MET A 259 4.59 12.84 13.62
CA MET A 259 3.31 12.25 13.19
C MET A 259 2.37 13.28 12.57
N THR A 260 2.57 14.59 12.79
CA THR A 260 1.75 15.61 12.14
C THR A 260 2.25 15.88 10.72
N TYR A 261 1.51 15.40 9.71
CA TYR A 261 1.38 16.12 8.44
C TYR A 261 1.00 17.58 8.76
N GLN A 262 1.64 18.56 8.10
CA GLN A 262 1.33 19.98 8.29
C GLN A 262 -0.19 20.20 8.17
N LYS A 263 -0.87 20.39 9.32
CA LYS A 263 -2.26 20.85 9.44
C LYS A 263 -2.37 22.31 8.98
N HIS A 264 -2.15 22.59 7.70
CA HIS A 264 -2.55 23.84 7.06
C HIS A 264 -3.53 23.63 5.90
N ILE A 265 -4.17 22.46 5.81
CA ILE A 265 -5.42 22.29 5.07
C ILE A 265 -6.54 22.14 6.11
N ILE A 266 -6.99 23.29 6.62
CA ILE A 266 -8.28 23.40 7.31
C ILE A 266 -9.36 23.51 6.23
N PHE A 267 -10.31 22.58 6.31
CA PHE A 267 -11.69 22.71 5.83
C PHE A 267 -12.17 24.18 5.76
N LEU A 268 -12.32 24.73 4.56
CA LEU A 268 -13.19 25.87 4.34
C LEU A 268 -14.52 25.34 3.80
N PHE A 269 -15.42 25.04 4.73
CA PHE A 269 -16.85 24.97 4.44
C PHE A 269 -17.29 26.31 3.85
N VAL A 270 -17.90 26.25 2.66
CA VAL A 270 -18.74 27.31 2.14
C VAL A 270 -20.01 27.36 2.98
N MET A 271 -20.29 28.49 3.62
CA MET A 271 -21.67 28.96 3.79
C MET A 271 -21.78 30.47 3.51
N PRO A 272 -22.93 30.93 3.01
CA PRO A 272 -23.05 32.15 2.23
C PRO A 272 -23.53 33.34 3.08
N ALA A 273 -22.88 34.50 2.97
CA ALA A 273 -23.49 35.78 3.29
C ALA A 273 -22.65 36.97 2.80
N ALA A 274 -23.37 38.05 2.50
CA ALA A 274 -22.92 39.43 2.31
C ALA A 274 -22.40 39.83 0.91
N SER A 275 -23.40 40.11 0.08
CA SER A 275 -23.41 41.29 -0.79
C SER A 275 -22.99 42.58 -0.06
N ASN A 276 -22.44 43.52 -0.83
CA ASN A 276 -22.10 44.92 -0.53
C ASN A 276 -20.84 45.18 0.30
N MET A 277 -19.77 45.63 -0.37
CA MET A 277 -19.31 47.02 -0.23
C MET A 277 -18.37 47.41 -1.37
N ALA A 278 -18.71 48.52 -2.01
CA ALA A 278 -17.99 49.14 -3.10
C ALA A 278 -16.75 49.92 -2.63
N SER A 279 -15.85 50.12 -3.60
CA SER A 279 -14.86 51.22 -3.69
C SER A 279 -13.65 51.18 -2.73
N GLN A 280 -12.45 50.96 -3.29
CA GLN A 280 -11.46 52.02 -3.50
C GLN A 280 -10.12 51.47 -4.03
N LYS A 281 -9.62 52.17 -5.06
CA LYS A 281 -8.23 52.35 -5.51
C LYS A 281 -7.58 51.26 -6.36
N GLU A 282 -7.63 51.52 -7.67
CA GLU A 282 -6.52 51.29 -8.59
C GLU A 282 -5.18 51.68 -7.95
N LYS A 283 -4.31 50.69 -7.80
CA LYS A 283 -2.86 50.87 -7.83
C LYS A 283 -2.33 49.94 -8.90
N SER A 284 -1.76 50.54 -9.93
CA SER A 284 -0.95 49.92 -10.99
C SER A 284 0.34 49.31 -10.42
N GLY A 285 0.22 48.21 -9.66
CA GLY A 285 1.35 47.39 -9.24
C GLY A 285 1.31 46.07 -10.00
N LYS A 286 2.38 45.74 -10.73
CA LYS A 286 2.56 44.40 -11.30
C LYS A 286 2.40 43.36 -10.18
N SER A 287 1.52 42.38 -10.36
CA SER A 287 1.39 41.26 -9.42
C SER A 287 2.58 40.31 -9.63
N SER A 288 3.42 40.18 -8.61
CA SER A 288 4.46 39.15 -8.56
C SER A 288 4.05 38.03 -7.62
N VAL A 289 4.21 36.78 -8.08
CA VAL A 289 3.88 35.57 -7.33
C VAL A 289 5.14 34.71 -7.23
N ASN A 290 5.60 34.45 -6.00
CA ASN A 290 6.76 33.60 -5.72
C ASN A 290 6.33 32.37 -4.93
N ILE A 291 6.48 31.19 -5.51
CA ILE A 291 6.21 29.89 -4.90
C ILE A 291 7.53 29.32 -4.39
N ALA A 292 7.58 29.06 -3.08
CA ALA A 292 8.79 28.56 -2.42
C ALA A 292 9.17 27.15 -2.90
N GLN A 293 10.46 26.82 -2.78
CA GLN A 293 10.98 25.48 -3.07
C GLN A 293 10.24 24.40 -2.26
N GLY A 294 9.90 23.27 -2.88
CA GLY A 294 9.24 22.14 -2.20
C GLY A 294 7.76 22.37 -1.91
N ALA A 295 7.17 23.45 -2.43
CA ALA A 295 5.75 23.71 -2.25
C ALA A 295 4.90 22.79 -3.14
N VAL A 296 3.64 22.61 -2.75
CA VAL A 296 2.62 22.02 -3.63
C VAL A 296 1.67 23.14 -3.98
N VAL A 297 1.49 23.43 -5.26
CA VAL A 297 0.36 24.25 -5.72
C VAL A 297 -0.85 23.35 -5.56
N CYS A 298 -1.80 23.65 -4.66
CA CYS A 298 -2.81 22.67 -4.20
C CYS A 298 -4.24 22.91 -4.71
N ASN A 299 -4.44 23.61 -5.83
CA ASN A 299 -5.80 23.84 -6.36
C ASN A 299 -5.80 24.16 -7.85
N GLU A 300 -6.97 24.05 -8.50
CA GLU A 300 -7.23 24.66 -9.81
C GLU A 300 -7.09 26.18 -9.71
N CYS A 301 -5.88 26.69 -9.91
CA CYS A 301 -5.58 28.12 -9.79
C CYS A 301 -5.05 28.70 -11.10
N GLU A 302 -5.42 29.95 -11.37
CA GLU A 302 -4.88 30.74 -12.46
C GLU A 302 -3.85 31.73 -11.89
N LEU A 303 -2.56 31.48 -12.12
CA LEU A 303 -1.47 32.36 -11.71
C LEU A 303 -1.16 33.32 -12.85
N LYS A 304 -1.21 34.63 -12.58
CA LYS A 304 -1.03 35.70 -13.57
C LYS A 304 -0.01 36.73 -13.13
N GLY A 305 0.95 37.03 -14.00
CA GLY A 305 1.91 38.13 -13.80
C GLY A 305 3.38 37.67 -13.83
N ASP A 306 4.21 38.26 -12.98
CA ASP A 306 5.62 37.90 -12.81
C ASP A 306 5.69 36.69 -11.86
N ILE A 307 5.96 35.48 -12.36
CA ILE A 307 5.82 34.23 -11.59
C ILE A 307 7.17 33.54 -11.44
N THR A 308 7.54 33.18 -10.21
CA THR A 308 8.69 32.32 -9.92
C THR A 308 8.26 31.11 -9.12
N ILE A 309 8.51 29.91 -9.65
CA ILE A 309 8.27 28.61 -9.01
C ILE A 309 9.62 27.99 -8.64
N GLY A 310 9.81 27.75 -7.34
CA GLY A 310 11.01 27.12 -6.79
C GLY A 310 11.20 25.68 -7.27
N THR A 311 12.32 25.07 -6.91
CA THR A 311 12.64 23.68 -7.29
C THR A 311 11.86 22.66 -6.44
N ARG A 312 11.78 21.39 -6.88
CA ARG A 312 11.09 20.31 -6.13
C ARG A 312 9.62 20.59 -5.78
N THR A 313 8.99 21.45 -6.56
CA THR A 313 7.59 21.84 -6.43
C THR A 313 6.72 20.85 -7.17
N VAL A 314 5.56 20.54 -6.61
CA VAL A 314 4.49 19.82 -7.32
C VAL A 314 3.45 20.85 -7.79
N ILE A 315 3.20 20.91 -9.10
CA ILE A 315 2.20 21.80 -9.70
C ILE A 315 0.94 20.98 -9.95
N HIS A 316 -0.15 21.30 -9.24
CA HIS A 316 -1.44 20.61 -9.32
C HIS A 316 -1.91 20.32 -10.76
N PRO A 317 -2.71 19.25 -10.96
CA PRO A 317 -3.44 19.08 -12.18
C PRO A 317 -4.29 20.30 -12.55
N ARG A 318 -4.37 20.64 -13.83
CA ARG A 318 -5.20 21.75 -14.37
C ARG A 318 -4.81 23.17 -13.90
N ALA A 319 -3.71 23.34 -13.16
CA ALA A 319 -3.21 24.67 -12.82
C ALA A 319 -2.84 25.45 -14.10
N ARG A 320 -3.21 26.74 -14.17
CA ARG A 320 -2.95 27.60 -15.33
C ARG A 320 -1.97 28.72 -14.95
N ILE A 321 -0.75 28.66 -15.47
CA ILE A 321 0.32 29.62 -15.23
C ILE A 321 0.41 30.52 -16.47
N ILE A 322 0.06 31.80 -16.34
CA ILE A 322 -0.08 32.72 -17.47
C ILE A 322 0.85 33.93 -17.31
N ALA A 323 1.73 34.12 -18.29
CA ALA A 323 2.67 35.24 -18.34
C ALA A 323 1.99 36.54 -18.83
N GLU A 324 1.15 37.19 -18.00
CA GLU A 324 0.44 38.42 -18.40
C GLU A 324 1.25 39.73 -18.18
N ALA A 325 2.04 39.85 -17.10
CA ALA A 325 2.66 41.12 -16.69
C ALA A 325 4.21 41.13 -16.63
N GLY A 326 4.85 39.96 -16.82
CA GLY A 326 6.30 39.77 -16.83
C GLY A 326 6.73 38.30 -16.88
N PRO A 327 7.97 37.96 -16.46
CA PRO A 327 8.55 36.66 -16.77
C PRO A 327 7.95 35.53 -15.94
N VAL A 328 7.90 34.32 -16.52
CA VAL A 328 7.57 33.07 -15.82
C VAL A 328 8.82 32.20 -15.71
N ILE A 329 9.14 31.83 -14.48
CA ILE A 329 10.36 31.14 -14.10
C ILE A 329 9.97 29.87 -13.36
N ILE A 330 10.24 28.70 -13.93
CA ILE A 330 10.05 27.42 -13.24
C ILE A 330 11.42 26.81 -12.99
N GLY A 331 11.69 26.45 -11.74
CA GLY A 331 12.95 25.84 -11.31
C GLY A 331 13.17 24.42 -11.85
N GLU A 332 13.97 23.66 -11.12
CA GLU A 332 14.40 22.31 -11.46
C GLU A 332 13.73 21.25 -10.58
N ASN A 333 13.74 19.98 -10.99
CA ASN A 333 13.26 18.83 -10.22
C ASN A 333 11.78 18.94 -9.79
N ASN A 334 10.97 19.68 -10.53
CA ASN A 334 9.54 19.83 -10.27
C ASN A 334 8.75 18.69 -10.90
N LEU A 335 7.63 18.36 -10.27
CA LEU A 335 6.59 17.52 -10.86
C LEU A 335 5.47 18.44 -11.33
N ILE A 336 5.23 18.48 -12.63
CA ILE A 336 4.18 19.26 -13.25
C ILE A 336 3.07 18.27 -13.57
N GLU A 337 2.03 18.22 -12.74
CA GLU A 337 1.01 17.18 -12.79
C GLU A 337 0.04 17.37 -13.97
N GLU A 338 -0.76 16.35 -14.24
CA GLU A 338 -1.57 16.20 -15.46
C GLU A 338 -2.39 17.47 -15.85
N GLN A 339 -2.45 17.79 -17.14
CA GLN A 339 -3.24 18.94 -17.67
C GLN A 339 -2.81 20.36 -17.20
N ALA A 340 -1.70 20.51 -16.47
CA ALA A 340 -1.19 21.84 -16.15
C ALA A 340 -0.86 22.63 -17.43
N GLN A 341 -1.25 23.92 -17.47
CA GLN A 341 -1.03 24.80 -18.62
C GLN A 341 -0.08 25.93 -18.27
N ILE A 342 1.00 26.06 -19.02
CA ILE A 342 1.98 27.13 -18.92
C ILE A 342 1.88 27.96 -20.21
N ILE A 343 1.27 29.14 -20.11
CA ILE A 343 0.77 29.92 -21.24
C ILE A 343 1.54 31.24 -21.38
N ASN A 344 2.03 31.52 -22.58
CA ASN A 344 2.76 32.73 -22.96
C ASN A 344 1.90 33.57 -23.93
N ARG A 345 0.92 34.31 -23.40
CA ARG A 345 0.01 35.16 -24.22
C ARG A 345 0.59 36.55 -24.49
N LEU A 346 0.50 36.97 -25.75
CA LEU A 346 0.71 38.36 -26.17
C LEU A 346 -0.54 39.19 -25.82
N THR A 347 -0.36 40.32 -25.14
CA THR A 347 -1.43 41.33 -25.01
C THR A 347 -1.44 42.24 -26.25
N PRO A 348 -2.55 42.93 -26.57
CA PRO A 348 -2.64 43.81 -27.74
C PRO A 348 -1.57 44.92 -27.81
N ASP A 349 -0.97 45.26 -26.66
CA ASP A 349 0.05 46.30 -26.52
C ASP A 349 1.50 45.77 -26.58
N ASP A 350 1.69 44.45 -26.67
CA ASP A 350 3.00 43.81 -26.67
C ASP A 350 3.54 43.57 -28.08
N THR A 351 4.80 43.96 -28.33
CA THR A 351 5.48 43.78 -29.62
C THR A 351 6.27 42.47 -29.72
N GLU A 352 6.53 41.78 -28.60
CA GLU A 352 7.34 40.54 -28.52
C GLU A 352 6.81 39.59 -27.41
N PRO A 353 7.02 38.25 -27.52
CA PRO A 353 6.64 37.27 -26.49
C PRO A 353 7.33 37.52 -25.14
N LYS A 354 6.66 37.19 -24.04
CA LYS A 354 7.25 37.34 -22.69
C LYS A 354 8.28 36.24 -22.42
N ILE A 355 9.28 36.56 -21.60
CA ILE A 355 10.35 35.63 -21.22
C ILE A 355 9.76 34.54 -20.34
N MET A 356 9.85 33.29 -20.78
CA MET A 356 9.45 32.10 -20.01
C MET A 356 10.55 31.04 -20.09
N TYR A 357 10.99 30.55 -18.94
CA TYR A 357 12.01 29.50 -18.86
C TYR A 357 11.67 28.46 -17.79
N ILE A 358 11.96 27.20 -18.14
CA ILE A 358 11.81 26.04 -17.26
C ILE A 358 13.19 25.40 -17.09
N GLY A 359 13.57 25.09 -15.85
CA GLY A 359 14.85 24.49 -15.49
C GLY A 359 15.00 23.04 -15.94
N SER A 360 15.98 22.35 -15.37
CA SER A 360 16.35 20.97 -15.69
C SER A 360 15.68 19.93 -14.79
N ASN A 361 15.65 18.67 -15.22
CA ASN A 361 15.17 17.50 -14.45
C ASN A 361 13.71 17.58 -13.96
N ASN A 362 12.84 18.36 -14.60
CA ASN A 362 11.42 18.37 -14.29
C ASN A 362 10.70 17.23 -15.03
N ILE A 363 9.59 16.79 -14.47
CA ILE A 363 8.69 15.81 -15.06
C ILE A 363 7.40 16.54 -15.40
N PHE A 364 7.03 16.55 -16.68
CA PHE A 364 5.73 16.98 -17.16
C PHE A 364 4.89 15.73 -17.32
N GLU A 365 3.87 15.56 -16.49
CA GLU A 365 2.95 14.44 -16.55
C GLU A 365 1.97 14.59 -17.73
N VAL A 366 1.10 13.61 -17.89
CA VAL A 366 0.25 13.45 -19.07
C VAL A 366 -0.58 14.71 -19.38
N ASP A 367 -0.63 15.09 -20.66
CA ASP A 367 -1.41 16.24 -21.19
C ASP A 367 -1.03 17.63 -20.65
N CYS A 368 0.17 17.80 -20.06
CA CYS A 368 0.69 19.14 -19.78
C CYS A 368 0.85 19.98 -21.07
N TYR A 369 0.51 21.26 -21.00
CA TYR A 369 0.73 22.22 -22.09
C TYR A 369 1.75 23.27 -21.68
N SER A 370 2.79 23.50 -22.49
CA SER A 370 3.79 24.53 -22.22
C SER A 370 4.14 25.35 -23.46
N GLU A 371 3.94 26.66 -23.40
CA GLU A 371 4.39 27.66 -24.37
C GLU A 371 5.72 28.31 -23.97
N SER A 372 6.53 27.64 -23.13
CA SER A 372 7.83 28.16 -22.70
C SER A 372 8.77 28.39 -23.87
N LEU A 373 9.58 29.45 -23.85
CA LEU A 373 10.61 29.66 -24.88
C LEU A 373 11.79 28.70 -24.72
N LYS A 374 12.04 28.21 -23.49
CA LYS A 374 13.15 27.31 -23.20
C LYS A 374 12.82 26.32 -22.08
N ILE A 375 13.18 25.05 -22.29
CA ILE A 375 13.12 23.98 -21.28
C ILE A 375 14.53 23.40 -21.14
N GLY A 376 15.02 23.33 -19.89
CA GLY A 376 16.37 22.89 -19.50
C GLY A 376 16.68 21.42 -19.80
N ASP A 377 17.79 20.93 -19.28
CA ASP A 377 18.31 19.59 -19.61
C ASP A 377 17.57 18.49 -18.83
N ASN A 378 17.55 17.26 -19.35
CA ASN A 378 17.04 16.04 -18.69
C ASN A 378 15.60 16.12 -18.18
N ASN A 379 14.76 16.96 -18.80
CA ASN A 379 13.34 16.99 -18.49
C ASN A 379 12.63 15.79 -19.12
N VAL A 380 11.66 15.22 -18.42
CA VAL A 380 10.81 14.15 -18.94
C VAL A 380 9.48 14.78 -19.33
N LEU A 381 9.11 14.68 -20.60
CA LEU A 381 7.77 15.01 -21.06
C LEU A 381 7.02 13.71 -21.26
N GLU A 382 6.06 13.40 -20.39
CA GLU A 382 5.25 12.18 -20.49
C GLU A 382 4.24 12.28 -21.63
N SER A 383 3.41 11.25 -21.79
CA SER A 383 2.56 11.13 -22.96
C SER A 383 1.58 12.30 -23.17
N LYS A 384 1.34 12.66 -24.43
CA LYS A 384 0.41 13.73 -24.85
C LYS A 384 0.79 15.16 -24.41
N CYS A 385 1.96 15.39 -23.79
CA CYS A 385 2.39 16.75 -23.52
C CYS A 385 2.46 17.59 -24.81
N LYS A 386 1.98 18.83 -24.74
CA LYS A 386 2.01 19.77 -25.87
C LYS A 386 3.04 20.85 -25.60
N VAL A 387 4.03 20.95 -26.47
CA VAL A 387 5.10 21.94 -26.37
C VAL A 387 4.95 22.97 -27.49
N GLY A 388 5.00 24.24 -27.12
CA GLY A 388 4.74 25.38 -27.98
C GLY A 388 5.70 25.50 -29.17
N ARG A 389 5.27 26.27 -30.18
CA ARG A 389 5.96 26.35 -31.48
C ARG A 389 7.40 26.86 -31.44
N GLN A 390 7.73 27.62 -30.41
CA GLN A 390 9.01 28.34 -30.29
C GLN A 390 9.85 27.83 -29.11
N THR A 391 9.49 26.67 -28.54
CA THR A 391 10.19 26.13 -27.37
C THR A 391 11.49 25.46 -27.76
N GLN A 392 12.61 25.92 -27.21
CA GLN A 392 13.87 25.20 -27.30
C GLN A 392 13.96 24.13 -26.21
N LEU A 393 13.99 22.85 -26.60
CA LEU A 393 14.38 21.73 -25.73
C LEU A 393 15.91 21.60 -25.69
N THR A 394 16.48 21.36 -24.52
CA THR A 394 17.93 21.20 -24.33
C THR A 394 18.30 19.72 -24.04
N GLU A 395 19.55 19.42 -23.64
CA GLU A 395 20.11 18.07 -23.72
C GLU A 395 19.46 17.07 -22.76
N GLY A 396 19.33 15.79 -23.15
CA GLY A 396 18.91 14.72 -22.23
C GLY A 396 17.41 14.61 -21.98
N CYS A 397 16.59 15.45 -22.61
CA CYS A 397 15.14 15.38 -22.45
C CYS A 397 14.56 14.08 -23.02
N VAL A 398 13.65 13.46 -22.26
CA VAL A 398 12.92 12.26 -22.65
C VAL A 398 11.53 12.68 -23.12
N ILE A 399 11.13 12.23 -24.31
CA ILE A 399 9.84 12.57 -24.92
C ILE A 399 8.99 11.31 -24.99
N GLY A 400 7.90 11.31 -24.25
CA GLY A 400 6.89 10.26 -24.20
C GLY A 400 6.01 10.20 -25.44
N ALA A 401 5.17 9.16 -25.52
CA ALA A 401 4.34 8.91 -26.68
C ALA A 401 3.25 9.99 -26.89
N MET A 402 2.97 10.35 -28.15
CA MET A 402 1.91 11.31 -28.53
C MET A 402 2.12 12.77 -28.09
N CYS A 403 3.32 13.16 -27.67
CA CYS A 403 3.63 14.57 -27.43
C CYS A 403 3.53 15.39 -28.73
N GLU A 404 2.82 16.52 -28.70
CA GLU A 404 2.83 17.49 -29.81
C GLU A 404 3.99 18.46 -29.59
N ILE A 405 5.14 18.11 -30.15
CA ILE A 405 6.33 18.96 -30.13
C ILE A 405 6.32 19.79 -31.41
N ASN A 406 5.85 21.03 -31.30
CA ASN A 406 5.77 21.94 -32.45
C ASN A 406 7.06 22.75 -32.65
N THR A 407 8.23 22.22 -32.31
CA THR A 407 9.51 22.92 -32.46
C THR A 407 9.81 23.23 -33.94
N ASP A 408 10.78 24.11 -34.23
CA ASP A 408 11.30 24.36 -35.60
C ASP A 408 11.91 23.09 -36.27
N GLU A 409 11.84 21.95 -35.60
CA GLU A 409 12.20 20.61 -36.08
C GLU A 409 11.09 19.59 -35.71
N VAL A 410 10.88 18.59 -36.56
CA VAL A 410 9.95 17.46 -36.33
C VAL A 410 10.71 16.28 -35.71
N VAL A 411 10.35 15.83 -34.51
CA VAL A 411 11.02 14.73 -33.78
C VAL A 411 10.19 13.42 -33.83
N PRO A 412 10.78 12.26 -34.17
CA PRO A 412 10.08 10.96 -34.17
C PRO A 412 9.59 10.51 -32.78
N LYS A 413 8.56 9.66 -32.72
CA LYS A 413 8.08 9.01 -31.47
C LYS A 413 9.21 8.20 -30.80
N ASN A 414 9.24 8.16 -29.46
CA ASN A 414 10.20 7.41 -28.64
C ASN A 414 11.68 7.80 -28.86
N THR A 415 11.94 9.10 -29.04
CA THR A 415 13.30 9.63 -29.22
C THR A 415 13.92 10.00 -27.87
N VAL A 416 15.06 9.39 -27.54
CA VAL A 416 15.96 9.83 -26.46
C VAL A 416 17.09 10.66 -27.08
N ILE A 417 17.25 11.91 -26.64
CA ILE A 417 18.32 12.81 -27.10
C ILE A 417 19.47 12.77 -26.08
N HIS A 418 20.66 12.34 -26.49
CA HIS A 418 21.83 12.30 -25.60
C HIS A 418 23.09 12.95 -26.21
N GLY A 419 23.80 13.73 -25.38
CA GLY A 419 25.12 14.31 -25.67
C GLY A 419 25.10 15.63 -26.44
N ARG A 420 26.19 16.42 -26.27
CA ARG A 420 26.41 17.78 -26.83
C ARG A 420 26.28 17.96 -28.34
N ASN A 421 26.23 16.86 -29.09
CA ASN A 421 26.10 16.87 -30.55
C ASN A 421 24.69 16.45 -31.03
N GLY A 422 23.73 16.25 -30.12
CA GLY A 422 22.35 15.88 -30.46
C GLY A 422 22.18 14.46 -30.99
N TYR A 423 22.92 13.47 -30.45
CA TYR A 423 22.72 12.08 -30.85
C TYR A 423 21.34 11.59 -30.40
N ARG A 424 20.63 10.93 -31.32
CA ARG A 424 19.27 10.44 -31.13
C ARG A 424 19.29 8.92 -31.11
N ARG A 425 18.65 8.32 -30.11
CA ARG A 425 18.35 6.89 -30.09
C ARG A 425 16.84 6.72 -30.06
N ILE A 426 16.33 5.96 -31.03
CA ILE A 426 14.98 5.39 -30.96
C ILE A 426 15.15 4.12 -30.13
N GLN A 427 14.52 4.08 -28.96
CA GLN A 427 14.74 2.99 -28.00
C GLN A 427 13.79 1.83 -28.31
N GLY A 428 14.34 0.65 -28.62
CA GLY A 428 13.61 -0.58 -28.94
C GLY A 428 13.57 -1.63 -27.82
N GLU A 429 14.11 -1.33 -26.62
CA GLU A 429 14.15 -2.27 -25.49
C GLU A 429 13.88 -1.57 -24.15
N MET A 430 13.11 -2.25 -23.28
CA MET A 430 12.66 -1.84 -21.94
C MET A 430 13.82 -1.70 -20.93
N PRO A 431 13.72 -0.79 -19.95
CA PRO A 431 14.43 -0.92 -18.68
C PRO A 431 13.72 -1.94 -17.76
N ALA A 432 14.50 -2.76 -17.05
CA ALA A 432 14.01 -3.76 -16.10
C ALA A 432 13.25 -3.15 -14.91
N VAL A 433 12.22 -3.87 -14.46
CA VAL A 433 11.40 -3.57 -13.28
C VAL A 433 12.23 -3.72 -12.02
N ILE A 434 12.34 -2.67 -11.20
CA ILE A 434 13.01 -2.74 -9.89
C ILE A 434 11.93 -2.98 -8.83
N PHE A 435 11.89 -4.19 -8.27
CA PHE A 435 11.09 -4.53 -7.08
C PHE A 435 11.66 -3.86 -5.82
N LEU A 436 10.81 -3.19 -5.04
CA LEU A 436 11.12 -2.79 -3.66
C LEU A 436 10.85 -3.97 -2.72
N LYS A 437 11.89 -4.75 -2.40
CA LYS A 437 11.87 -5.73 -1.30
C LYS A 437 11.56 -5.00 0.02
N SER A 438 10.49 -5.39 0.72
CA SER A 438 10.31 -5.05 2.14
C SER A 438 10.23 -6.31 3.00
N VAL A 439 11.20 -6.42 3.90
CA VAL A 439 11.25 -7.32 5.04
C VAL A 439 10.52 -6.62 6.19
N TYR A 440 9.67 -7.32 6.94
CA TYR A 440 9.61 -7.40 8.42
C TYR A 440 8.22 -7.84 8.91
N ASN A 441 8.26 -8.72 9.91
CA ASN A 441 7.14 -9.32 10.62
C ASN A 441 7.16 -8.75 12.06
N LEU A 442 6.04 -8.25 12.60
CA LEU A 442 5.57 -8.37 14.00
C LEU A 442 4.41 -7.41 14.33
N ASN A 443 3.34 -8.04 14.82
CA ASN A 443 1.98 -7.54 15.06
C ASN A 443 1.85 -6.41 16.10
N THR A 444 0.76 -5.65 15.94
CA THR A 444 0.09 -4.67 16.84
C THR A 444 0.18 -3.17 16.52
N PHE A 445 0.51 -2.81 15.27
CA PHE A 445 0.27 -1.49 14.67
C PHE A 445 -0.23 -1.60 13.20
N ASP A 446 -0.77 -2.75 12.82
CA ASP A 446 -0.81 -3.25 11.43
C ASP A 446 -1.63 -2.40 10.45
N ASP A 447 -2.86 -2.01 10.79
CA ASP A 447 -3.81 -1.52 9.77
C ASP A 447 -3.34 -0.25 9.05
N ALA A 448 -2.76 0.73 9.77
CA ALA A 448 -2.33 1.99 9.17
C ALA A 448 -1.04 1.86 8.35
N VAL A 449 -0.17 0.90 8.71
CA VAL A 449 1.04 0.59 7.92
C VAL A 449 0.64 -0.19 6.67
N GLU A 450 -0.23 -1.17 6.83
CA GLU A 450 -0.79 -1.97 5.75
C GLU A 450 -1.54 -1.07 4.77
N GLU A 451 -2.41 -0.18 5.23
CA GLU A 451 -3.14 0.78 4.39
C GLU A 451 -2.20 1.67 3.57
N ARG A 452 -1.07 2.11 4.16
CA ARG A 452 -0.07 2.88 3.41
C ARG A 452 0.63 2.04 2.34
N VAL A 453 0.97 0.79 2.66
CA VAL A 453 1.56 -0.14 1.69
C VAL A 453 0.58 -0.40 0.54
N ILE A 454 -0.68 -0.69 0.86
CA ILE A 454 -1.77 -0.89 -0.10
C ILE A 454 -1.88 0.31 -1.05
N ASN A 455 -1.94 1.53 -0.49
CA ASN A 455 -2.08 2.74 -1.29
C ASN A 455 -0.89 3.00 -2.21
N GLU A 456 0.34 2.74 -1.77
CA GLU A 456 1.53 2.89 -2.60
C GLU A 456 1.63 1.79 -3.67
N GLU A 457 1.33 0.54 -3.33
CA GLU A 457 1.25 -0.57 -4.30
C GLU A 457 0.18 -0.30 -5.37
N TYR A 458 -0.98 0.23 -4.99
CA TYR A 458 -2.04 0.58 -5.93
C TYR A 458 -1.62 1.69 -6.90
N LYS A 459 -0.91 2.71 -6.42
CA LYS A 459 -0.35 3.76 -7.30
C LYS A 459 0.67 3.20 -8.29
N ILE A 460 1.53 2.29 -7.83
CA ILE A 460 2.51 1.63 -8.70
C ILE A 460 1.79 0.76 -9.75
N TRP A 461 0.82 -0.05 -9.32
CA TRP A 461 -0.02 -0.85 -10.21
C TRP A 461 -0.70 0.02 -11.26
N LYS A 462 -1.35 1.12 -10.86
CA LYS A 462 -2.06 2.05 -11.76
C LYS A 462 -1.15 2.67 -12.82
N LYS A 463 0.12 2.92 -12.50
CA LYS A 463 1.12 3.41 -13.48
C LYS A 463 1.52 2.35 -14.50
N ASN A 464 1.45 1.07 -14.12
CA ASN A 464 1.85 -0.05 -14.96
C ASN A 464 0.68 -0.65 -15.75
N THR A 465 -0.58 -0.23 -15.51
CA THR A 465 -1.74 -0.83 -16.18
C THR A 465 -1.67 -0.82 -17.71
N PRO A 466 -1.15 0.21 -18.41
CA PRO A 466 -1.09 0.17 -19.88
C PRO A 466 -0.16 -0.91 -20.45
N PHE A 467 0.72 -1.50 -19.64
CA PHE A 467 1.62 -2.59 -20.05
C PHE A 467 1.10 -3.97 -19.64
N LEU A 468 0.21 -4.02 -18.66
CA LEU A 468 -0.24 -5.25 -18.03
C LEU A 468 -1.65 -5.67 -18.49
N TYR A 469 -2.42 -4.74 -19.05
CA TYR A 469 -3.83 -4.96 -19.39
C TYR A 469 -4.18 -4.37 -20.75
N ASP A 470 -5.00 -5.11 -21.47
CA ASP A 470 -5.70 -4.63 -22.66
C ASP A 470 -6.98 -3.87 -22.27
N LEU A 471 -7.61 -4.28 -21.17
CA LEU A 471 -8.81 -3.65 -20.63
C LEU A 471 -8.71 -3.49 -19.10
N VAL A 472 -9.04 -2.31 -18.60
CA VAL A 472 -9.34 -2.07 -17.17
C VAL A 472 -10.51 -1.09 -17.06
N MET A 473 -11.59 -1.53 -16.43
CA MET A 473 -12.75 -0.72 -16.10
C MET A 473 -12.96 -0.80 -14.59
N THR A 474 -12.84 0.34 -13.89
CA THR A 474 -13.08 0.41 -12.45
C THR A 474 -14.41 1.08 -12.20
N HIS A 475 -15.22 0.50 -11.31
CA HIS A 475 -16.52 1.04 -10.96
C HIS A 475 -16.76 0.91 -9.46
N ALA A 476 -16.96 2.04 -8.79
CA ALA A 476 -17.38 2.07 -7.40
C ALA A 476 -18.89 1.83 -7.31
N LEU A 477 -19.28 0.69 -6.74
CA LEU A 477 -20.66 0.34 -6.47
C LEU A 477 -21.21 1.17 -5.29
N GLU A 478 -22.53 1.35 -5.26
CA GLU A 478 -23.22 1.99 -4.13
C GLU A 478 -22.95 1.23 -2.82
N TRP A 479 -22.96 -0.11 -2.89
CA TRP A 479 -22.69 -1.03 -1.79
C TRP A 479 -21.78 -2.16 -2.27
N PRO A 480 -20.94 -2.75 -1.39
CA PRO A 480 -20.12 -3.90 -1.75
C PRO A 480 -20.97 -5.06 -2.26
N SER A 481 -20.42 -5.83 -3.20
CA SER A 481 -21.01 -7.09 -3.64
C SER A 481 -20.18 -8.26 -3.12
N LEU A 482 -20.83 -9.23 -2.48
CA LEU A 482 -20.21 -10.50 -2.08
C LEU A 482 -20.19 -11.54 -3.21
N THR A 483 -20.82 -11.21 -4.35
CA THR A 483 -21.02 -12.15 -5.47
C THR A 483 -20.80 -11.46 -6.80
N ALA A 484 -20.21 -12.18 -7.76
CA ALA A 484 -20.12 -11.75 -9.15
C ALA A 484 -20.27 -12.97 -10.07
N GLN A 485 -21.17 -12.87 -11.05
CA GLN A 485 -21.26 -13.89 -12.10
C GLN A 485 -21.70 -13.27 -13.43
N TRP A 486 -20.96 -13.54 -14.51
CA TRP A 486 -21.41 -13.19 -15.85
C TRP A 486 -22.62 -14.00 -16.26
N LEU A 487 -23.63 -13.34 -16.80
CA LEU A 487 -24.68 -14.00 -17.56
C LEU A 487 -24.13 -14.43 -18.94
N PRO A 488 -24.61 -15.55 -19.49
CA PRO A 488 -24.06 -16.10 -20.73
C PRO A 488 -24.51 -15.33 -21.98
N ASP A 489 -25.58 -14.52 -21.90
CA ASP A 489 -26.09 -13.79 -23.06
C ASP A 489 -25.29 -12.53 -23.36
N VAL A 490 -25.13 -12.25 -24.65
CA VAL A 490 -24.43 -11.07 -25.18
C VAL A 490 -25.27 -10.46 -26.28
N THR A 491 -25.41 -9.13 -26.25
CA THR A 491 -26.06 -8.37 -27.32
C THR A 491 -25.02 -7.54 -28.06
N ARG A 492 -24.93 -7.67 -29.39
CA ARG A 492 -24.02 -6.87 -30.24
C ARG A 492 -24.85 -5.92 -31.11
N PRO A 493 -25.00 -4.63 -30.75
CA PRO A 493 -25.78 -3.69 -31.54
C PRO A 493 -25.16 -3.46 -32.93
N GLU A 494 -25.97 -3.50 -33.99
CA GLU A 494 -25.47 -3.29 -35.35
C GLU A 494 -24.81 -1.91 -35.52
N GLY A 495 -23.59 -1.90 -36.07
CA GLY A 495 -22.83 -0.67 -36.33
C GLY A 495 -22.20 -0.02 -35.09
N LYS A 496 -22.15 -0.74 -33.96
CA LYS A 496 -21.41 -0.34 -32.75
C LYS A 496 -20.14 -1.18 -32.60
N ASP A 497 -19.14 -0.59 -31.97
CA ASP A 497 -17.82 -1.12 -31.66
C ASP A 497 -17.75 -1.76 -30.26
N TYR A 498 -18.90 -2.05 -29.65
CA TYR A 498 -19.00 -2.69 -28.34
C TYR A 498 -20.10 -3.76 -28.33
N SER A 499 -19.94 -4.74 -27.46
CA SER A 499 -20.94 -5.70 -27.04
C SER A 499 -21.49 -5.33 -25.66
N VAL A 500 -22.75 -5.68 -25.40
CA VAL A 500 -23.39 -5.53 -24.09
C VAL A 500 -23.45 -6.90 -23.44
N HIS A 501 -22.73 -7.03 -22.34
CA HIS A 501 -22.71 -8.19 -21.46
C HIS A 501 -23.49 -7.87 -20.20
N ARG A 502 -23.89 -8.89 -19.43
CA ARG A 502 -24.58 -8.70 -18.15
C ARG A 502 -23.93 -9.45 -17.00
N LEU A 503 -24.02 -8.86 -15.82
CA LEU A 503 -23.48 -9.39 -14.56
C LEU A 503 -24.59 -9.52 -13.53
N ILE A 504 -24.52 -10.60 -12.76
CA ILE A 504 -25.27 -10.80 -11.52
C ILE A 504 -24.39 -10.30 -10.38
N LEU A 505 -24.92 -9.37 -9.60
CA LEU A 505 -24.29 -8.80 -8.42
C LEU A 505 -25.27 -8.82 -7.24
N GLY A 506 -24.76 -8.55 -6.05
CA GLY A 506 -25.54 -8.41 -4.83
C GLY A 506 -25.15 -7.16 -4.07
N THR A 507 -25.90 -6.83 -3.02
CA THR A 507 -25.50 -5.82 -2.05
C THR A 507 -25.19 -6.46 -0.71
N HIS A 508 -24.27 -5.84 0.03
CA HIS A 508 -24.00 -6.07 1.44
C HIS A 508 -24.06 -4.73 2.17
N THR A 509 -25.19 -4.47 2.82
CA THR A 509 -25.48 -3.23 3.54
C THR A 509 -25.50 -3.47 5.05
N SER A 510 -25.29 -2.43 5.86
CA SER A 510 -25.39 -2.55 7.32
C SER A 510 -26.85 -2.46 7.82
N ASP A 511 -27.62 -1.46 7.37
CA ASP A 511 -29.00 -1.21 7.83
C ASP A 511 -29.96 -0.83 6.68
N GLU A 512 -29.50 -0.85 5.43
CA GLU A 512 -30.31 -0.49 4.26
C GLU A 512 -30.92 -1.71 3.57
N GLN A 513 -31.96 -1.49 2.77
CA GLN A 513 -32.58 -2.55 1.99
C GLN A 513 -31.55 -3.19 1.04
N ASN A 514 -31.37 -4.50 1.13
CA ASN A 514 -30.50 -5.25 0.24
C ASN A 514 -31.20 -5.62 -1.07
N HIS A 515 -30.41 -5.86 -2.11
CA HIS A 515 -30.91 -6.12 -3.45
C HIS A 515 -30.08 -7.16 -4.21
N LEU A 516 -30.77 -7.98 -5.00
CA LEU A 516 -30.19 -8.72 -6.12
C LEU A 516 -30.13 -7.78 -7.33
N LEU A 517 -28.98 -7.70 -7.98
CA LEU A 517 -28.69 -6.75 -9.05
C LEU A 517 -28.37 -7.47 -10.36
N ILE A 518 -28.91 -6.96 -11.47
CA ILE A 518 -28.45 -7.27 -12.82
C ILE A 518 -27.87 -5.99 -13.41
N ALA A 519 -26.57 -6.00 -13.70
CA ALA A 519 -25.87 -4.90 -14.33
C ALA A 519 -25.57 -5.22 -15.79
N SER A 520 -25.60 -4.22 -16.67
CA SER A 520 -25.03 -4.32 -18.01
C SER A 520 -23.66 -3.67 -18.08
N VAL A 521 -22.77 -4.27 -18.86
CA VAL A 521 -21.40 -3.84 -19.09
C VAL A 521 -21.18 -3.75 -20.60
N GLN A 522 -20.76 -2.58 -21.07
CA GLN A 522 -20.34 -2.40 -22.46
C GLN A 522 -18.86 -2.75 -22.59
N LEU A 523 -18.57 -3.85 -23.29
CA LEU A 523 -17.21 -4.30 -23.60
C LEU A 523 -16.86 -3.91 -25.04
N PRO A 524 -15.67 -3.35 -25.29
CA PRO A 524 -15.19 -3.09 -26.63
C PRO A 524 -15.09 -4.38 -27.46
N SER A 525 -15.34 -4.29 -28.77
CA SER A 525 -15.14 -5.41 -29.70
C SER A 525 -13.67 -5.47 -30.15
N GLU A 526 -13.17 -6.64 -30.58
CA GLU A 526 -11.80 -6.79 -31.10
C GLU A 526 -11.47 -5.83 -32.25
N ASP A 527 -12.45 -5.52 -33.11
CA ASP A 527 -12.33 -4.60 -34.25
C ASP A 527 -12.33 -3.11 -33.85
N ALA A 528 -12.58 -2.80 -32.56
CA ALA A 528 -12.59 -1.43 -32.07
C ALA A 528 -11.18 -0.85 -32.19
N GLN A 529 -11.04 0.21 -32.99
CA GLN A 529 -9.74 0.87 -33.13
C GLN A 529 -9.28 1.41 -31.78
N PHE A 530 -8.08 1.02 -31.38
CA PHE A 530 -7.41 1.55 -30.20
C PHE A 530 -7.19 3.05 -30.37
N ASP A 531 -8.09 3.85 -29.79
CA ASP A 531 -7.95 5.29 -29.70
C ASP A 531 -7.50 5.68 -28.29
N ALA A 532 -6.19 5.70 -28.09
CA ALA A 532 -5.58 6.19 -26.85
C ALA A 532 -5.87 7.67 -26.57
N SER A 533 -6.56 8.41 -27.44
CA SER A 533 -6.88 9.83 -27.24
C SER A 533 -8.02 10.07 -26.24
N HIS A 534 -8.84 9.07 -25.93
CA HIS A 534 -9.96 9.17 -25.00
C HIS A 534 -9.60 8.75 -23.57
N TYR A 535 -8.80 9.60 -22.91
CA TYR A 535 -8.66 9.58 -21.45
C TYR A 535 -9.86 10.35 -20.87
N ASP A 536 -10.58 9.75 -19.91
CA ASP A 536 -11.66 10.46 -19.22
C ASP A 536 -11.03 11.41 -18.18
N ASN A 537 -10.81 12.65 -18.64
CA ASN A 537 -10.24 13.75 -17.88
C ASN A 537 -11.00 14.06 -16.57
N GLU A 538 -12.25 13.61 -16.40
CA GLU A 538 -13.02 13.85 -15.18
C GLU A 538 -12.83 12.76 -14.11
N LYS A 539 -12.42 11.54 -14.51
CA LYS A 539 -12.29 10.37 -13.61
C LYS A 539 -10.85 9.94 -13.33
N GLY A 540 -9.88 10.39 -14.12
CA GLY A 540 -8.48 10.00 -13.95
C GLY A 540 -8.26 8.50 -14.20
N GLU A 541 -8.98 7.93 -15.17
CA GLU A 541 -8.96 6.51 -15.52
C GLU A 541 -8.51 6.32 -16.97
N PHE A 542 -7.61 5.35 -17.20
CA PHE A 542 -7.38 4.79 -18.54
C PHE A 542 -8.55 3.85 -18.85
N GLY A 543 -9.48 4.30 -19.68
CA GLY A 543 -10.35 3.38 -20.39
C GLY A 543 -9.48 2.62 -21.41
N GLY A 544 -9.20 1.35 -21.14
CA GLY A 544 -8.74 0.44 -22.19
C GLY A 544 -9.75 0.42 -23.34
N PHE A 545 -9.24 0.35 -24.57
CA PHE A 545 -9.96 0.34 -25.85
C PHE A 545 -10.92 1.51 -26.16
N GLY A 546 -10.44 2.41 -27.04
CA GLY A 546 -11.19 3.15 -28.07
C GLY A 546 -12.55 3.79 -27.73
N SER A 547 -12.60 5.12 -27.63
CA SER A 547 -13.80 6.01 -27.76
C SER A 547 -15.03 5.77 -26.87
N VAL A 548 -15.20 4.60 -26.29
CA VAL A 548 -16.33 4.22 -25.45
C VAL A 548 -15.76 3.96 -24.07
N SER A 549 -15.87 4.92 -23.17
CA SER A 549 -15.73 4.63 -21.73
C SER A 549 -16.70 3.49 -21.42
N GLY A 550 -16.18 2.28 -21.19
CA GLY A 550 -17.01 1.11 -20.92
C GLY A 550 -18.04 1.46 -19.87
N LYS A 551 -19.32 1.40 -20.25
CA LYS A 551 -20.41 1.87 -19.40
C LYS A 551 -20.96 0.70 -18.60
N ILE A 552 -21.05 0.89 -17.28
CA ILE A 552 -21.67 -0.04 -16.35
C ILE A 552 -22.95 0.61 -15.83
N GLU A 553 -24.08 -0.06 -16.01
CA GLU A 553 -25.39 0.40 -15.53
C GLU A 553 -26.15 -0.72 -14.81
N ILE A 554 -26.80 -0.39 -13.69
CA ILE A 554 -27.71 -1.32 -13.02
C ILE A 554 -29.05 -1.31 -13.76
N GLU A 555 -29.41 -2.41 -14.40
CA GLU A 555 -30.65 -2.55 -15.17
C GLU A 555 -31.84 -2.99 -14.31
N ILE A 556 -31.59 -3.94 -13.41
CA ILE A 556 -32.62 -4.56 -12.58
C ILE A 556 -32.14 -4.58 -11.14
N LYS A 557 -32.98 -4.14 -10.22
CA LYS A 557 -32.73 -4.15 -8.77
C LYS A 557 -33.97 -4.76 -8.08
N ILE A 558 -33.81 -5.95 -7.52
CA ILE A 558 -34.87 -6.73 -6.86
C ILE A 558 -34.63 -6.74 -5.35
N ASN A 559 -35.63 -6.41 -4.54
CA ASN A 559 -35.51 -6.46 -3.07
C ASN A 559 -35.11 -7.87 -2.60
N HIS A 560 -34.15 -7.95 -1.68
CA HIS A 560 -33.61 -9.19 -1.13
C HIS A 560 -33.64 -9.17 0.41
N GLU A 561 -33.87 -10.32 1.05
CA GLU A 561 -33.86 -10.45 2.50
C GLU A 561 -32.43 -10.60 3.01
N GLY A 562 -31.87 -9.52 3.56
CA GLY A 562 -30.45 -9.46 3.96
C GLY A 562 -29.50 -9.43 2.76
N GLU A 563 -28.21 -9.43 3.02
CA GLU A 563 -27.16 -9.42 2.01
C GLU A 563 -27.19 -10.67 1.12
N VAL A 564 -26.68 -10.51 -0.10
CA VAL A 564 -26.63 -11.61 -1.08
C VAL A 564 -25.27 -12.30 -0.97
N ASN A 565 -25.17 -13.31 -0.11
CA ASN A 565 -23.91 -14.04 0.15
C ASN A 565 -23.34 -14.68 -1.13
N ARG A 566 -24.22 -15.23 -1.99
CA ARG A 566 -23.87 -15.76 -3.31
C ARG A 566 -25.09 -15.78 -4.22
N ALA A 567 -24.95 -15.39 -5.47
CA ALA A 567 -26.01 -15.47 -6.48
C ALA A 567 -25.52 -16.24 -7.72
N ARG A 568 -26.28 -17.23 -8.18
CA ARG A 568 -25.92 -18.05 -9.34
C ARG A 568 -27.10 -18.32 -10.27
N PHE A 569 -26.91 -18.13 -11.57
CA PHE A 569 -27.94 -18.47 -12.58
C PHE A 569 -28.01 -19.98 -12.85
N MET A 570 -29.20 -20.46 -13.20
CA MET A 570 -29.40 -21.84 -13.65
C MET A 570 -28.94 -21.99 -15.11
N PRO A 571 -27.97 -22.87 -15.43
CA PRO A 571 -27.40 -22.97 -16.78
C PRO A 571 -28.41 -23.21 -17.91
N GLN A 572 -29.48 -23.97 -17.64
CA GLN A 572 -30.50 -24.28 -18.63
C GLN A 572 -31.53 -23.16 -18.83
N ASN A 573 -31.63 -22.22 -17.90
CA ASN A 573 -32.46 -21.02 -18.03
C ASN A 573 -31.85 -19.88 -17.18
N PRO A 574 -30.98 -19.04 -17.79
CA PRO A 574 -30.27 -17.99 -17.08
C PRO A 574 -31.15 -16.90 -16.45
N CYS A 575 -32.44 -16.85 -16.80
CA CYS A 575 -33.42 -15.99 -16.14
C CYS A 575 -33.63 -16.35 -14.66
N VAL A 576 -33.40 -17.62 -14.29
CA VAL A 576 -33.60 -18.14 -12.95
C VAL A 576 -32.29 -18.04 -12.17
N ILE A 577 -32.32 -17.31 -11.06
CA ILE A 577 -31.16 -17.06 -10.19
C ILE A 577 -31.50 -17.56 -8.80
N ALA A 578 -30.63 -18.40 -8.23
CA ALA A 578 -30.68 -18.74 -6.81
C ALA A 578 -29.75 -17.83 -6.01
N THR A 579 -30.14 -17.49 -4.79
CA THR A 579 -29.34 -16.68 -3.87
C THR A 579 -29.24 -17.31 -2.48
N LYS A 580 -28.06 -17.17 -1.87
CA LYS A 580 -27.85 -17.40 -0.44
C LYS A 580 -28.18 -16.13 0.34
N THR A 581 -28.82 -16.32 1.49
CA THR A 581 -29.20 -15.26 2.42
C THR A 581 -28.43 -15.41 3.73
N PRO A 582 -28.46 -14.41 4.62
CA PRO A 582 -27.92 -14.50 5.98
C PRO A 582 -28.80 -15.33 6.91
N SER A 583 -29.89 -15.90 6.38
CA SER A 583 -30.78 -16.80 7.08
C SER A 583 -30.59 -18.24 6.58
N SER A 584 -31.38 -19.18 7.12
CA SER A 584 -31.41 -20.56 6.65
C SER A 584 -31.98 -20.76 5.24
N ASP A 585 -32.68 -19.75 4.70
CA ASP A 585 -33.41 -19.90 3.45
C ASP A 585 -32.49 -19.64 2.24
N VAL A 586 -32.68 -20.44 1.20
CA VAL A 586 -32.13 -20.18 -0.15
C VAL A 586 -33.28 -19.67 -1.01
N LEU A 587 -33.09 -18.55 -1.68
CA LEU A 587 -34.16 -17.92 -2.47
C LEU A 587 -33.92 -18.17 -3.96
N VAL A 588 -35.00 -18.23 -4.74
CA VAL A 588 -34.95 -18.32 -6.20
C VAL A 588 -35.80 -17.21 -6.80
N PHE A 589 -35.23 -16.52 -7.77
CA PHE A 589 -35.85 -15.43 -8.51
C PHE A 589 -35.83 -15.73 -10.00
N ASP A 590 -36.91 -15.42 -10.69
CA ASP A 590 -36.91 -15.24 -12.13
C ASP A 590 -36.92 -13.74 -12.42
N TYR A 591 -35.75 -13.16 -12.72
CA TYR A 591 -35.63 -11.70 -12.78
C TYR A 591 -36.53 -11.07 -13.86
N THR A 592 -37.02 -11.84 -14.83
CA THR A 592 -37.94 -11.35 -15.87
C THR A 592 -39.37 -11.16 -15.36
N LYS A 593 -39.72 -11.77 -14.23
CA LYS A 593 -41.03 -11.63 -13.55
C LYS A 593 -41.07 -10.48 -12.55
N HIS A 594 -39.93 -9.86 -12.27
CA HIS A 594 -39.81 -8.72 -11.35
C HIS A 594 -39.70 -7.41 -12.13
N PRO A 595 -40.21 -6.29 -11.59
CA PRO A 595 -39.98 -4.98 -12.17
C PRO A 595 -38.48 -4.62 -12.13
N SER A 596 -38.02 -3.82 -13.09
CA SER A 596 -36.62 -3.36 -13.13
C SER A 596 -36.26 -2.44 -11.95
N LYS A 597 -37.25 -1.75 -11.38
CA LYS A 597 -37.10 -0.92 -10.19
C LYS A 597 -37.67 -1.65 -8.97
N PRO A 598 -37.01 -1.58 -7.81
CA PRO A 598 -37.46 -2.26 -6.60
C PRO A 598 -38.77 -1.67 -6.07
N ASP A 599 -39.54 -2.51 -5.36
CA ASP A 599 -40.75 -2.06 -4.67
C ASP A 599 -40.36 -1.16 -3.48
N PRO A 600 -40.91 0.08 -3.38
CA PRO A 600 -40.60 1.00 -2.29
C PRO A 600 -40.93 0.49 -0.88
N SER A 601 -41.76 -0.55 -0.75
CA SER A 601 -42.06 -1.19 0.53
C SER A 601 -40.87 -1.92 1.15
N GLY A 602 -39.83 -2.24 0.36
CA GLY A 602 -38.71 -3.07 0.79
C GLY A 602 -39.04 -4.55 0.92
N GLU A 603 -40.28 -4.97 0.64
CA GLU A 603 -40.66 -6.37 0.76
C GLU A 603 -39.93 -7.22 -0.28
N CYS A 604 -39.31 -8.31 0.15
CA CYS A 604 -38.72 -9.31 -0.74
C CYS A 604 -39.75 -10.37 -1.10
N GLN A 605 -39.94 -10.59 -2.40
CA GLN A 605 -40.91 -11.56 -2.90
C GLN A 605 -40.22 -12.60 -3.80
N PRO A 606 -39.53 -13.60 -3.24
CA PRO A 606 -38.91 -14.64 -4.04
C PRO A 606 -39.96 -15.48 -4.79
N ASP A 607 -39.59 -15.99 -5.97
CA ASP A 607 -40.43 -16.91 -6.75
C ASP A 607 -40.54 -18.27 -6.05
N LEU A 608 -39.43 -18.74 -5.46
CA LEU A 608 -39.38 -19.90 -4.58
C LEU A 608 -38.50 -19.63 -3.37
N ARG A 609 -38.88 -20.21 -2.23
CA ARG A 609 -38.11 -20.24 -0.98
C ARG A 609 -37.76 -21.68 -0.66
N LEU A 610 -36.48 -22.01 -0.67
CA LEU A 610 -35.98 -23.36 -0.46
C LEU A 610 -35.53 -23.51 1.00
N ARG A 611 -36.10 -24.48 1.70
CA ARG A 611 -35.84 -24.77 3.11
C ARG A 611 -35.10 -26.09 3.28
N GLY A 612 -34.27 -26.16 4.32
CA GLY A 612 -33.52 -27.36 4.68
C GLY A 612 -32.43 -27.06 5.69
N HIS A 613 -31.69 -25.97 5.45
CA HIS A 613 -30.66 -25.50 6.36
C HIS A 613 -31.22 -24.92 7.67
N GLN A 614 -30.33 -24.71 8.64
CA GLN A 614 -30.58 -24.08 9.94
C GLN A 614 -29.78 -22.79 10.15
N LYS A 615 -28.81 -22.52 9.28
CA LYS A 615 -27.98 -21.31 9.28
C LYS A 615 -27.71 -20.84 7.85
N GLU A 616 -27.05 -19.71 7.72
CA GLU A 616 -26.58 -19.20 6.43
C GLU A 616 -25.46 -20.07 5.81
N GLY A 617 -24.92 -19.60 4.69
CA GLY A 617 -23.70 -20.12 4.09
C GLY A 617 -23.41 -19.49 2.74
N TYR A 618 -22.36 -19.96 2.07
CA TYR A 618 -21.90 -19.40 0.80
C TYR A 618 -22.03 -20.37 -0.38
N GLY A 619 -21.73 -21.66 -0.19
CA GLY A 619 -21.78 -22.67 -1.26
C GLY A 619 -23.14 -22.75 -1.97
N LEU A 620 -23.11 -22.68 -3.30
CA LEU A 620 -24.29 -22.68 -4.17
C LEU A 620 -23.92 -23.13 -5.58
N SER A 621 -24.52 -24.22 -6.08
CA SER A 621 -24.19 -24.77 -7.39
C SER A 621 -25.38 -25.43 -8.09
N TRP A 622 -25.69 -24.96 -9.30
CA TRP A 622 -26.68 -25.58 -10.18
C TRP A 622 -26.07 -26.75 -10.94
N ASN A 623 -26.83 -27.83 -11.09
CA ASN A 623 -26.42 -28.96 -11.90
C ASN A 623 -26.57 -28.58 -13.39
N PRO A 624 -25.50 -28.60 -14.20
CA PRO A 624 -25.60 -28.24 -15.62
C PRO A 624 -26.28 -29.34 -16.47
N ASN A 625 -26.35 -30.57 -15.97
CA ASN A 625 -26.91 -31.73 -16.67
C ASN A 625 -28.35 -32.05 -16.27
N LEU A 626 -28.77 -31.67 -15.05
CA LEU A 626 -30.13 -31.87 -14.55
C LEU A 626 -30.78 -30.53 -14.25
N ASN A 627 -31.77 -30.18 -15.06
CA ASN A 627 -32.55 -28.96 -14.90
C ASN A 627 -33.15 -28.87 -13.49
N GLY A 628 -33.03 -27.69 -12.86
CA GLY A 628 -33.65 -27.39 -11.58
C GLY A 628 -33.00 -28.06 -10.36
N HIS A 629 -31.92 -28.82 -10.53
CA HIS A 629 -31.20 -29.40 -9.39
C HIS A 629 -30.17 -28.40 -8.85
N LEU A 630 -30.31 -28.04 -7.57
CA LEU A 630 -29.48 -27.04 -6.90
C LEU A 630 -28.89 -27.62 -5.62
N LEU A 631 -27.58 -27.48 -5.44
CA LEU A 631 -26.88 -27.74 -4.19
C LEU A 631 -26.64 -26.44 -3.42
N SER A 632 -26.68 -26.53 -2.09
CA SER A 632 -26.20 -25.47 -1.21
C SER A 632 -25.44 -26.01 -0.01
N ALA A 633 -24.40 -25.28 0.40
CA ALA A 633 -23.60 -25.51 1.60
C ALA A 633 -23.96 -24.50 2.71
N SER A 634 -23.69 -24.87 3.97
CA SER A 634 -24.07 -24.06 5.13
C SER A 634 -23.19 -24.29 6.37
N ASP A 635 -23.17 -23.27 7.22
CA ASP A 635 -22.62 -23.23 8.58
C ASP A 635 -23.31 -24.17 9.57
N ASP A 636 -24.37 -24.85 9.15
CA ASP A 636 -25.01 -25.94 9.89
C ASP A 636 -24.36 -27.32 9.64
N HIS A 637 -23.26 -27.34 8.87
CA HIS A 637 -22.43 -28.49 8.55
C HIS A 637 -23.09 -29.45 7.53
N THR A 638 -24.16 -29.01 6.89
CA THR A 638 -24.93 -29.82 5.93
C THR A 638 -24.87 -29.28 4.52
N ILE A 639 -25.17 -30.17 3.57
CA ILE A 639 -25.37 -29.82 2.17
C ILE A 639 -26.81 -30.20 1.82
N CYS A 640 -27.57 -29.26 1.29
CA CYS A 640 -28.93 -29.51 0.85
C CYS A 640 -29.02 -29.57 -0.68
N LEU A 641 -29.84 -30.50 -1.17
CA LEU A 641 -30.18 -30.66 -2.57
C LEU A 641 -31.68 -30.39 -2.75
N TRP A 642 -32.03 -29.52 -3.68
CA TRP A 642 -33.41 -29.31 -4.12
C TRP A 642 -33.58 -29.66 -5.59
N ASP A 643 -34.79 -30.08 -5.93
CA ASP A 643 -35.28 -30.12 -7.30
C ASP A 643 -36.43 -29.10 -7.40
N ILE A 644 -36.14 -27.92 -7.96
CA ILE A 644 -37.11 -26.82 -7.99
C ILE A 644 -38.30 -27.11 -8.91
N ASN A 645 -38.21 -28.13 -9.77
CA ASN A 645 -39.31 -28.55 -10.64
C ASN A 645 -40.37 -29.37 -9.89
N SER A 646 -40.06 -29.84 -8.68
CA SER A 646 -40.98 -30.62 -7.83
C SER A 646 -42.01 -29.76 -7.09
N ALA A 647 -42.03 -28.43 -7.30
CA ALA A 647 -42.87 -27.49 -6.58
C ALA A 647 -44.39 -27.71 -6.80
N PRO A 648 -45.21 -27.81 -5.74
CA PRO A 648 -46.66 -27.70 -5.87
C PRO A 648 -47.05 -26.26 -6.25
N ARG A 649 -47.92 -26.09 -7.25
CA ARG A 649 -48.32 -24.77 -7.79
C ARG A 649 -48.94 -23.78 -6.77
N GLU A 650 -49.25 -24.22 -5.55
CA GLU A 650 -49.97 -23.43 -4.55
C GLU A 650 -49.08 -22.86 -3.43
N ASN A 651 -47.90 -23.45 -3.15
CA ASN A 651 -46.97 -22.96 -2.11
C ASN A 651 -45.58 -22.72 -2.71
N ARG A 652 -45.10 -21.47 -2.66
CA ARG A 652 -43.77 -21.05 -3.11
C ARG A 652 -42.62 -21.54 -2.21
N VAL A 653 -42.81 -22.62 -1.46
CA VAL A 653 -41.84 -23.15 -0.49
C VAL A 653 -41.53 -24.61 -0.84
N ILE A 654 -40.25 -24.95 -0.92
CA ILE A 654 -39.78 -26.32 -1.24
C ILE A 654 -38.79 -26.77 -0.16
N ASP A 655 -39.06 -27.91 0.48
CA ASP A 655 -38.12 -28.52 1.41
C ASP A 655 -37.05 -29.33 0.67
N ALA A 656 -35.87 -29.49 1.29
CA ALA A 656 -34.75 -30.22 0.71
C ALA A 656 -35.13 -31.66 0.35
N LYS A 657 -34.82 -32.05 -0.89
CA LYS A 657 -35.01 -33.41 -1.41
C LYS A 657 -34.06 -34.38 -0.71
N THR A 658 -32.81 -33.95 -0.51
CA THR A 658 -31.76 -34.73 0.15
C THR A 658 -30.91 -33.79 1.00
N VAL A 659 -30.55 -34.24 2.20
CA VAL A 659 -29.59 -33.55 3.08
C VAL A 659 -28.40 -34.45 3.33
N PHE A 660 -27.21 -33.99 2.99
CA PHE A 660 -25.95 -34.68 3.20
C PHE A 660 -25.26 -34.16 4.47
N THR A 661 -24.75 -35.09 5.28
CA THR A 661 -24.31 -34.82 6.67
C THR A 661 -22.94 -35.45 6.96
N GLY A 662 -22.06 -35.49 5.96
CA GLY A 662 -20.73 -36.10 6.10
C GLY A 662 -19.69 -35.19 6.73
N HIS A 663 -19.78 -33.88 6.51
CA HIS A 663 -18.87 -32.90 7.10
C HIS A 663 -19.15 -32.72 8.59
N THR A 664 -18.12 -32.27 9.30
CA THR A 664 -18.13 -32.11 10.76
C THR A 664 -17.98 -30.66 11.22
N ALA A 665 -17.75 -29.73 10.28
CA ALA A 665 -17.66 -28.29 10.49
C ALA A 665 -18.43 -27.55 9.37
N VAL A 666 -18.31 -26.22 9.31
CA VAL A 666 -18.95 -25.36 8.29
C VAL A 666 -18.59 -25.87 6.89
N VAL A 667 -19.60 -26.03 6.03
CA VAL A 667 -19.38 -26.40 4.63
C VAL A 667 -19.33 -25.12 3.82
N GLU A 668 -18.15 -24.80 3.30
CA GLU A 668 -17.85 -23.53 2.66
C GLU A 668 -18.36 -23.51 1.21
N ASP A 669 -18.09 -24.57 0.45
CA ASP A 669 -18.45 -24.62 -0.96
C ASP A 669 -18.85 -26.01 -1.46
N VAL A 670 -19.69 -25.99 -2.51
CA VAL A 670 -20.21 -27.18 -3.20
C VAL A 670 -20.21 -26.92 -4.69
N ALA A 671 -19.78 -27.91 -5.47
CA ALA A 671 -19.77 -27.80 -6.93
C ALA A 671 -20.22 -29.11 -7.57
N TRP A 672 -21.16 -29.03 -8.50
CA TRP A 672 -21.47 -30.16 -9.37
C TRP A 672 -20.31 -30.47 -10.30
N HIS A 673 -20.14 -31.75 -10.59
CA HIS A 673 -19.33 -32.17 -11.71
C HIS A 673 -20.00 -31.74 -13.02
N LEU A 674 -19.20 -31.27 -13.98
CA LEU A 674 -19.72 -30.62 -15.19
C LEU A 674 -20.24 -31.61 -16.26
N LEU A 675 -19.68 -32.83 -16.32
CA LEU A 675 -20.15 -33.90 -17.23
C LEU A 675 -21.04 -34.97 -16.55
N HIS A 676 -20.70 -35.40 -15.33
CA HIS A 676 -21.43 -36.45 -14.61
C HIS A 676 -22.53 -35.89 -13.71
N GLU A 677 -23.79 -36.09 -14.11
CA GLU A 677 -24.96 -35.54 -13.42
C GLU A 677 -25.13 -35.95 -11.94
N SER A 678 -24.54 -37.06 -11.52
CA SER A 678 -24.71 -37.60 -10.15
C SER A 678 -23.59 -37.21 -9.20
N LEU A 679 -22.46 -36.71 -9.71
CA LEU A 679 -21.27 -36.43 -8.91
C LEU A 679 -21.19 -34.95 -8.53
N PHE A 680 -20.83 -34.69 -7.28
CA PHE A 680 -20.48 -33.36 -6.83
C PHE A 680 -19.38 -33.41 -5.78
N GLY A 681 -18.63 -32.32 -5.65
CA GLY A 681 -17.65 -32.12 -4.61
C GLY A 681 -18.15 -31.14 -3.55
N SER A 682 -17.63 -31.27 -2.34
CA SER A 682 -17.81 -30.31 -1.26
C SER A 682 -16.53 -30.13 -0.44
N VAL A 683 -16.36 -28.93 0.09
CA VAL A 683 -15.23 -28.54 0.93
C VAL A 683 -15.70 -27.79 2.17
N ALA A 684 -14.90 -27.84 3.24
CA ALA A 684 -15.30 -27.38 4.56
C ALA A 684 -14.12 -27.03 5.47
N ASP A 685 -14.45 -26.40 6.59
CA ASP A 685 -13.55 -26.07 7.70
C ASP A 685 -12.91 -27.30 8.37
N ASP A 686 -13.49 -28.49 8.16
CA ASP A 686 -12.89 -29.75 8.64
C ASP A 686 -11.71 -30.23 7.78
N GLN A 687 -11.20 -29.35 6.91
CA GLN A 687 -10.02 -29.52 6.05
C GLN A 687 -10.19 -30.57 4.95
N LYS A 688 -11.44 -30.99 4.69
CA LYS A 688 -11.73 -32.11 3.81
C LYS A 688 -12.28 -31.67 2.47
N LEU A 689 -11.86 -32.39 1.44
CA LEU A 689 -12.58 -32.52 0.18
C LEU A 689 -13.39 -33.83 0.21
N MET A 690 -14.69 -33.74 -0.01
CA MET A 690 -15.58 -34.90 -0.13
C MET A 690 -16.17 -34.98 -1.55
N ILE A 691 -16.13 -36.18 -2.14
CA ILE A 691 -16.79 -36.46 -3.42
C ILE A 691 -18.02 -37.33 -3.16
N TRP A 692 -19.16 -36.84 -3.61
CA TRP A 692 -20.47 -37.40 -3.38
C TRP A 692 -21.05 -37.98 -4.66
N ASP A 693 -21.94 -38.96 -4.49
CA ASP A 693 -22.73 -39.54 -5.57
C ASP A 693 -24.19 -39.58 -5.13
N THR A 694 -25.06 -38.85 -5.83
CA THR A 694 -26.48 -38.74 -5.48
C THR A 694 -27.26 -40.05 -5.65
N ARG A 695 -26.68 -41.05 -6.30
CA ARG A 695 -27.27 -42.40 -6.43
C ARG A 695 -27.02 -43.25 -5.19
N SER A 696 -26.11 -42.84 -4.31
CA SER A 696 -25.88 -43.49 -3.03
C SER A 696 -27.06 -43.26 -2.08
N ASN A 697 -27.54 -44.32 -1.44
CA ASN A 697 -28.57 -44.21 -0.40
C ASN A 697 -28.02 -43.68 0.94
N ASN A 698 -26.70 -43.59 1.10
CA ASN A 698 -26.08 -43.10 2.32
C ASN A 698 -25.65 -41.64 2.15
N THR A 699 -26.40 -40.73 2.76
CA THR A 699 -26.16 -39.29 2.69
C THR A 699 -25.23 -38.77 3.80
N SER A 700 -24.86 -39.61 4.76
CA SER A 700 -23.91 -39.26 5.83
C SER A 700 -22.49 -39.73 5.53
N LYS A 701 -22.25 -40.40 4.40
CA LYS A 701 -20.94 -40.90 4.00
C LYS A 701 -20.70 -40.65 2.51
N PRO A 702 -19.71 -39.82 2.15
CA PRO A 702 -19.35 -39.59 0.75
C PRO A 702 -18.69 -40.83 0.12
N SER A 703 -18.60 -40.84 -1.20
CA SER A 703 -17.86 -41.87 -1.96
C SER A 703 -16.38 -41.79 -1.67
N HIS A 704 -15.83 -40.58 -1.58
CA HIS A 704 -14.45 -40.31 -1.19
C HIS A 704 -14.36 -39.18 -0.16
N THR A 705 -13.39 -39.30 0.74
CA THR A 705 -13.01 -38.26 1.70
C THR A 705 -11.50 -38.13 1.65
N VAL A 706 -11.03 -36.89 1.54
CA VAL A 706 -9.62 -36.53 1.43
C VAL A 706 -9.31 -35.48 2.48
N ASP A 707 -8.23 -35.65 3.22
CA ASP A 707 -7.64 -34.54 3.99
C ASP A 707 -6.88 -33.67 2.99
N ALA A 708 -7.50 -32.58 2.54
CA ALA A 708 -7.09 -31.87 1.34
C ALA A 708 -6.02 -30.81 1.63
N HIS A 709 -6.17 -30.11 2.74
CA HIS A 709 -5.33 -28.98 3.14
C HIS A 709 -4.97 -29.04 4.62
N THR A 710 -4.14 -28.10 5.07
CA THR A 710 -3.71 -27.99 6.47
C THR A 710 -4.54 -27.00 7.28
N ALA A 711 -5.45 -26.29 6.62
CA ALA A 711 -6.42 -25.34 7.17
C ALA A 711 -7.77 -25.50 6.46
N GLU A 712 -8.70 -24.61 6.76
CA GLU A 712 -10.06 -24.52 6.21
C GLU A 712 -10.02 -24.49 4.67
N VAL A 713 -10.91 -25.24 4.01
CA VAL A 713 -10.99 -25.31 2.54
C VAL A 713 -12.23 -24.57 2.09
N ASN A 714 -12.01 -23.41 1.46
CA ASN A 714 -13.04 -22.40 1.25
C ASN A 714 -13.75 -22.53 -0.11
N CYS A 715 -13.10 -23.12 -1.11
CA CYS A 715 -13.64 -23.19 -2.46
C CYS A 715 -13.16 -24.41 -3.24
N LEU A 716 -13.97 -24.85 -4.20
CA LEU A 716 -13.58 -25.87 -5.18
C LEU A 716 -14.11 -25.56 -6.58
N SER A 717 -13.38 -26.00 -7.60
CA SER A 717 -13.84 -25.87 -8.99
C SER A 717 -13.39 -27.07 -9.83
N PHE A 718 -14.35 -27.67 -10.55
CA PHE A 718 -14.10 -28.73 -11.52
C PHE A 718 -13.63 -28.12 -12.84
N ASN A 719 -12.64 -28.75 -13.47
CA ASN A 719 -12.17 -28.32 -14.77
C ASN A 719 -13.24 -28.61 -15.85
N PRO A 720 -13.62 -27.63 -16.69
CA PRO A 720 -14.67 -27.80 -17.70
C PRO A 720 -14.26 -28.70 -18.88
N TYR A 721 -12.96 -28.93 -19.07
CA TYR A 721 -12.40 -29.69 -20.18
C TYR A 721 -11.83 -31.05 -19.76
N SER A 722 -11.32 -31.15 -18.54
CA SER A 722 -10.69 -32.35 -17.99
C SER A 722 -11.55 -32.98 -16.90
N GLU A 723 -12.25 -34.06 -17.26
CA GLU A 723 -13.26 -34.71 -16.39
C GLU A 723 -12.73 -35.21 -15.04
N PHE A 724 -11.43 -35.46 -14.90
CA PHE A 724 -10.85 -35.97 -13.65
C PHE A 724 -10.21 -34.88 -12.78
N ILE A 725 -10.11 -33.66 -13.29
CA ILE A 725 -9.31 -32.61 -12.65
C ILE A 725 -10.23 -31.63 -11.90
N LEU A 726 -9.86 -31.34 -10.67
CA LEU A 726 -10.43 -30.23 -9.90
C LEU A 726 -9.36 -29.51 -9.09
N ALA A 727 -9.67 -28.27 -8.71
CA ALA A 727 -8.84 -27.46 -7.83
C ALA A 727 -9.61 -27.13 -6.53
N THR A 728 -8.88 -26.99 -5.43
CA THR A 728 -9.41 -26.52 -4.13
C THR A 728 -8.54 -25.38 -3.59
N GLY A 729 -9.15 -24.30 -3.10
CA GLY A 729 -8.45 -23.18 -2.44
C GLY A 729 -8.70 -23.17 -0.94
N SER A 730 -7.72 -22.73 -0.16
CA SER A 730 -7.73 -22.87 1.30
C SER A 730 -7.17 -21.66 2.05
N ALA A 731 -7.53 -21.56 3.33
CA ALA A 731 -6.90 -20.68 4.31
C ALA A 731 -5.40 -20.96 4.53
N ASP A 732 -4.89 -22.13 4.10
CA ASP A 732 -3.45 -22.42 4.10
C ASP A 732 -2.65 -21.70 3.00
N LYS A 733 -3.32 -20.81 2.25
CA LYS A 733 -2.75 -19.92 1.21
C LYS A 733 -2.34 -20.66 -0.06
N THR A 734 -2.77 -21.91 -0.22
CA THR A 734 -2.46 -22.72 -1.40
C THR A 734 -3.70 -23.09 -2.18
N VAL A 735 -3.54 -23.25 -3.50
CA VAL A 735 -4.50 -23.99 -4.32
C VAL A 735 -3.94 -25.40 -4.53
N ALA A 736 -4.74 -26.43 -4.27
CA ALA A 736 -4.36 -27.81 -4.52
C ALA A 736 -5.03 -28.35 -5.78
N LEU A 737 -4.27 -29.07 -6.60
CA LEU A 737 -4.76 -29.77 -7.79
C LEU A 737 -5.00 -31.25 -7.50
N TRP A 738 -6.12 -31.79 -7.94
CA TRP A 738 -6.56 -33.16 -7.64
C TRP A 738 -6.93 -33.95 -8.88
N ASP A 739 -6.66 -35.25 -8.83
CA ASP A 739 -7.14 -36.25 -9.78
C ASP A 739 -8.19 -37.14 -9.12
N LEU A 740 -9.43 -37.11 -9.61
CA LEU A 740 -10.54 -37.93 -9.12
C LEU A 740 -10.24 -39.44 -9.12
N ARG A 741 -9.34 -39.92 -10.00
CA ARG A 741 -8.95 -41.33 -10.10
C ARG A 741 -8.04 -41.75 -8.95
N ASN A 742 -7.29 -40.81 -8.37
CA ASN A 742 -6.41 -41.06 -7.23
C ASN A 742 -6.33 -39.86 -6.27
N LEU A 743 -7.42 -39.64 -5.55
CA LEU A 743 -7.54 -38.58 -4.54
C LEU A 743 -6.65 -38.74 -3.30
N LYS A 744 -5.86 -39.83 -3.20
CA LYS A 744 -4.94 -40.01 -2.06
C LYS A 744 -3.67 -39.16 -2.17
N LEU A 745 -3.36 -38.70 -3.38
CA LEU A 745 -2.18 -37.89 -3.65
C LEU A 745 -2.64 -36.58 -4.28
N LYS A 746 -2.23 -35.48 -3.67
CA LYS A 746 -2.30 -34.15 -4.28
C LYS A 746 -1.40 -34.16 -5.52
N LEU A 747 -1.90 -33.71 -6.67
CA LEU A 747 -1.12 -33.65 -7.92
C LEU A 747 -0.08 -32.52 -7.84
N HIS A 748 -0.53 -31.34 -7.40
CA HIS A 748 0.28 -30.13 -7.34
C HIS A 748 -0.24 -29.17 -6.26
N SER A 749 0.62 -28.24 -5.83
CA SER A 749 0.30 -27.17 -4.88
C SER A 749 0.76 -25.85 -5.48
N PHE A 750 -0.17 -24.96 -5.79
CA PHE A 750 0.12 -23.61 -6.30
C PHE A 750 0.38 -22.68 -5.11
N GLU A 751 1.57 -22.08 -5.07
CA GLU A 751 2.08 -21.31 -3.93
C GLU A 751 2.53 -19.91 -4.37
N SER A 752 1.79 -18.87 -3.97
CA SER A 752 2.15 -17.45 -4.18
C SER A 752 1.28 -16.51 -3.33
N HIS A 753 0.01 -16.88 -3.12
CA HIS A 753 -0.91 -16.15 -2.27
C HIS A 753 -0.32 -15.90 -0.87
N LYS A 754 -0.55 -14.70 -0.35
CA LYS A 754 0.01 -14.25 0.94
C LYS A 754 -0.96 -14.42 2.10
N ASP A 755 -2.21 -14.73 1.79
CA ASP A 755 -3.29 -14.89 2.75
C ASP A 755 -4.36 -15.88 2.26
N GLU A 756 -5.43 -16.06 3.04
CA GLU A 756 -6.50 -17.03 2.79
C GLU A 756 -7.16 -16.87 1.41
N ILE A 757 -7.35 -17.99 0.71
CA ILE A 757 -8.00 -18.04 -0.60
C ILE A 757 -9.49 -18.35 -0.43
N PHE A 758 -10.36 -17.56 -1.05
CA PHE A 758 -11.83 -17.69 -0.93
C PHE A 758 -12.53 -18.13 -2.21
N GLN A 759 -11.92 -17.95 -3.38
CA GLN A 759 -12.53 -18.34 -4.65
C GLN A 759 -11.47 -18.94 -5.59
N VAL A 760 -11.87 -19.98 -6.33
CA VAL A 760 -11.08 -20.59 -7.40
C VAL A 760 -12.00 -20.89 -8.58
N GLN A 761 -11.60 -20.52 -9.79
CA GLN A 761 -12.39 -20.77 -11.01
C GLN A 761 -11.48 -21.12 -12.17
N TRP A 762 -11.81 -22.21 -12.87
CA TRP A 762 -11.20 -22.54 -14.15
C TRP A 762 -11.62 -21.56 -15.24
N SER A 763 -10.71 -21.30 -16.17
CA SER A 763 -11.06 -20.59 -17.40
C SER A 763 -12.10 -21.40 -18.19
N PRO A 764 -13.15 -20.74 -18.72
CA PRO A 764 -14.13 -21.38 -19.59
C PRO A 764 -13.66 -21.44 -21.05
N HIS A 765 -12.40 -21.10 -21.33
CA HIS A 765 -11.81 -21.08 -22.68
C HIS A 765 -10.54 -21.93 -22.82
N ASN A 766 -9.76 -22.07 -21.74
CA ASN A 766 -8.48 -22.76 -21.77
C ASN A 766 -8.40 -23.77 -20.62
N GLU A 767 -8.09 -25.02 -20.95
CA GLU A 767 -8.08 -26.13 -19.99
C GLU A 767 -6.95 -26.07 -18.97
N THR A 768 -5.89 -25.33 -19.27
CA THR A 768 -4.70 -25.20 -18.41
C THR A 768 -4.79 -24.01 -17.46
N ILE A 769 -5.74 -23.10 -17.69
CA ILE A 769 -5.82 -21.84 -17.00
C ILE A 769 -6.82 -21.90 -15.86
N LEU A 770 -6.38 -21.51 -14.66
CA LEU A 770 -7.26 -21.25 -13.53
C LEU A 770 -6.91 -19.92 -12.86
N ALA A 771 -7.86 -19.35 -12.12
CA ALA A 771 -7.62 -18.20 -11.29
C ALA A 771 -8.03 -18.45 -9.84
N SER A 772 -7.42 -17.73 -8.91
CA SER A 772 -7.75 -17.74 -7.48
C SER A 772 -7.64 -16.36 -6.85
N SER A 773 -8.47 -16.08 -5.86
CA SER A 773 -8.49 -14.80 -5.15
C SER A 773 -8.79 -14.96 -3.66
N GLY A 774 -8.40 -13.98 -2.85
CA GLY A 774 -8.55 -14.06 -1.40
C GLY A 774 -8.33 -12.75 -0.63
N THR A 775 -7.97 -12.90 0.64
CA THR A 775 -7.77 -11.80 1.61
C THR A 775 -6.55 -10.94 1.29
N ASP A 776 -5.57 -11.48 0.57
CA ASP A 776 -4.35 -10.75 0.19
C ASP A 776 -4.56 -9.67 -0.87
N ARG A 777 -5.81 -9.47 -1.31
CA ARG A 777 -6.24 -8.44 -2.29
C ARG A 777 -5.69 -8.67 -3.69
N ARG A 778 -5.18 -9.87 -3.97
CA ARG A 778 -4.60 -10.25 -5.25
C ARG A 778 -5.41 -11.37 -5.88
N LEU A 779 -5.66 -11.26 -7.17
CA LEU A 779 -6.17 -12.37 -7.97
C LEU A 779 -5.01 -12.92 -8.79
N HIS A 780 -4.68 -14.19 -8.58
CA HIS A 780 -3.63 -14.89 -9.31
C HIS A 780 -4.26 -15.67 -10.47
N VAL A 781 -3.64 -15.60 -11.63
CA VAL A 781 -3.93 -16.46 -12.78
C VAL A 781 -2.77 -17.43 -12.95
N TRP A 782 -3.09 -18.71 -13.09
CA TRP A 782 -2.16 -19.81 -13.12
C TRP A 782 -2.27 -20.55 -14.45
N ASP A 783 -1.14 -20.99 -14.98
CA ASP A 783 -1.07 -21.87 -16.14
C ASP A 783 -0.36 -23.18 -15.78
N LEU A 784 -1.14 -24.26 -15.70
CA LEU A 784 -0.59 -25.57 -15.37
C LEU A 784 0.32 -26.14 -16.47
N SER A 785 0.34 -25.56 -17.67
CA SER A 785 1.24 -25.99 -18.75
C SER A 785 2.71 -25.73 -18.39
N LYS A 786 2.97 -24.69 -17.58
CA LYS A 786 4.31 -24.24 -17.19
C LYS A 786 4.82 -24.91 -15.91
N ILE A 787 4.07 -25.86 -15.32
CA ILE A 787 4.50 -26.58 -14.12
C ILE A 787 5.79 -27.35 -14.41
N GLY A 788 6.84 -27.03 -13.63
CA GLY A 788 8.14 -27.70 -13.72
C GLY A 788 9.07 -27.15 -14.80
N GLU A 789 8.73 -26.03 -15.44
CA GLU A 789 9.65 -25.30 -16.32
C GLU A 789 10.84 -24.73 -15.54
N GLU A 790 12.00 -24.66 -16.18
CA GLU A 790 13.20 -24.06 -15.58
C GLU A 790 13.13 -22.53 -15.68
N GLN A 791 13.35 -21.85 -14.56
CA GLN A 791 13.37 -20.39 -14.48
C GLN A 791 14.76 -19.86 -14.09
N SER A 792 15.01 -18.59 -14.41
CA SER A 792 16.17 -17.90 -13.86
C SER A 792 16.02 -17.72 -12.35
N ALA A 793 17.14 -17.45 -11.67
CA ALA A 793 17.09 -17.19 -10.22
C ALA A 793 16.33 -15.89 -9.88
N GLU A 794 16.21 -14.96 -10.83
CA GLU A 794 15.48 -13.71 -10.66
C GLU A 794 13.97 -13.97 -10.75
N ASP A 795 13.51 -14.70 -11.78
CA ASP A 795 12.09 -15.04 -11.95
C ASP A 795 11.57 -15.93 -10.80
N ALA A 796 12.43 -16.83 -10.29
CA ALA A 796 12.09 -17.67 -9.14
C ALA A 796 11.95 -16.89 -7.81
N GLU A 797 12.46 -15.65 -7.73
CA GLU A 797 12.15 -14.76 -6.59
C GLU A 797 10.72 -14.17 -6.68
N ASP A 798 10.17 -14.07 -7.89
CA ASP A 798 8.85 -13.48 -8.14
C ASP A 798 7.71 -14.51 -7.98
N GLY A 799 7.96 -15.77 -8.29
CA GLY A 799 7.01 -16.86 -8.09
C GLY A 799 7.38 -18.16 -8.81
N PRO A 800 6.54 -19.21 -8.69
CA PRO A 800 6.72 -20.44 -9.44
C PRO A 800 6.41 -20.25 -10.94
N PRO A 801 6.89 -21.13 -11.84
CA PRO A 801 6.75 -20.95 -13.29
C PRO A 801 5.30 -20.98 -13.77
N GLU A 802 4.43 -21.69 -13.07
CA GLU A 802 3.01 -21.74 -13.36
C GLU A 802 2.22 -20.49 -12.93
N LEU A 803 2.85 -19.52 -12.26
CA LEU A 803 2.22 -18.23 -11.96
C LEU A 803 2.29 -17.32 -13.19
N LEU A 804 1.17 -17.20 -13.90
CA LEU A 804 1.09 -16.45 -15.15
C LEU A 804 0.90 -14.95 -14.92
N PHE A 805 0.02 -14.57 -13.99
CA PHE A 805 -0.34 -13.17 -13.78
C PHE A 805 -0.81 -12.89 -12.35
N ILE A 806 -0.47 -11.73 -11.80
CA ILE A 806 -1.04 -11.21 -10.56
C ILE A 806 -1.81 -9.93 -10.86
N HIS A 807 -3.12 -9.97 -10.68
CA HIS A 807 -3.94 -8.78 -10.73
C HIS A 807 -3.84 -8.00 -9.41
N GLY A 808 -3.32 -6.77 -9.53
CA GLY A 808 -3.02 -5.88 -8.41
C GLY A 808 -3.99 -4.72 -8.18
N GLY A 809 -5.17 -4.74 -8.81
CA GLY A 809 -6.09 -3.61 -8.87
C GLY A 809 -6.98 -3.39 -7.66
N HIS A 810 -7.18 -4.41 -6.81
CA HIS A 810 -8.00 -4.29 -5.60
C HIS A 810 -7.18 -3.82 -4.38
N THR A 811 -7.80 -2.97 -3.56
CA THR A 811 -7.24 -2.43 -2.31
C THR A 811 -7.84 -3.05 -1.05
N ALA A 812 -8.86 -3.90 -1.19
CA ALA A 812 -9.45 -4.69 -0.12
C ALA A 812 -9.59 -6.16 -0.55
N LYS A 813 -10.03 -7.02 0.39
CA LYS A 813 -10.27 -8.44 0.15
C LYS A 813 -11.21 -8.62 -1.05
N ILE A 814 -10.86 -9.56 -1.93
CA ILE A 814 -11.68 -9.91 -3.10
C ILE A 814 -12.73 -10.91 -2.64
N SER A 815 -13.99 -10.55 -2.76
CA SER A 815 -15.13 -11.36 -2.29
C SER A 815 -15.50 -12.46 -3.27
N ASP A 816 -15.53 -12.14 -4.57
CA ASP A 816 -15.87 -13.08 -5.64
C ASP A 816 -15.29 -12.58 -6.98
N PHE A 817 -15.17 -13.48 -7.95
CA PHE A 817 -14.83 -13.13 -9.32
C PHE A 817 -15.43 -14.12 -10.32
N SER A 818 -15.57 -13.69 -11.57
CA SER A 818 -16.09 -14.51 -12.65
C SER A 818 -15.32 -14.25 -13.94
N TRP A 819 -14.87 -15.32 -14.58
CA TRP A 819 -14.47 -15.31 -15.98
C TRP A 819 -15.69 -14.98 -16.85
N ASN A 820 -15.50 -14.13 -17.86
CA ASN A 820 -16.50 -13.91 -18.89
C ASN A 820 -16.56 -15.17 -19.77
N PRO A 821 -17.73 -15.77 -20.01
CA PRO A 821 -17.82 -16.98 -20.83
C PRO A 821 -17.76 -16.71 -22.33
N ASN A 822 -17.88 -15.45 -22.76
CA ASN A 822 -17.99 -15.06 -24.16
C ASN A 822 -16.72 -14.36 -24.69
N GLU A 823 -16.07 -13.54 -23.87
CA GLU A 823 -14.83 -12.85 -24.23
C GLU A 823 -13.65 -13.47 -23.46
N PRO A 824 -12.69 -14.11 -24.13
CA PRO A 824 -11.53 -14.73 -23.48
C PRO A 824 -10.73 -13.75 -22.64
N TRP A 825 -10.17 -14.25 -21.53
CA TRP A 825 -9.31 -13.49 -20.62
C TRP A 825 -9.95 -12.31 -19.88
N VAL A 826 -11.23 -12.00 -20.15
CA VAL A 826 -11.97 -10.96 -19.43
C VAL A 826 -12.48 -11.52 -18.10
N ILE A 827 -12.15 -10.84 -17.01
CA ILE A 827 -12.57 -11.17 -15.65
C ILE A 827 -13.35 -9.99 -15.06
N CYS A 828 -14.42 -10.30 -14.31
CA CYS A 828 -15.03 -9.37 -13.37
C CYS A 828 -14.66 -9.80 -11.94
N SER A 829 -14.16 -8.89 -11.12
CA SER A 829 -13.83 -9.13 -9.71
C SER A 829 -14.41 -8.02 -8.82
N VAL A 830 -14.88 -8.38 -7.64
CA VAL A 830 -15.50 -7.47 -6.65
C VAL A 830 -14.82 -7.56 -5.30
N SER A 831 -14.66 -6.43 -4.61
CA SER A 831 -14.02 -6.34 -3.29
C SER A 831 -14.89 -5.66 -2.23
N GLU A 832 -14.50 -5.83 -0.96
CA GLU A 832 -15.24 -5.34 0.22
C GLU A 832 -15.29 -3.81 0.33
N ASP A 833 -14.42 -3.08 -0.37
CA ASP A 833 -14.35 -1.61 -0.43
C ASP A 833 -15.20 -1.01 -1.57
N ASN A 834 -16.29 -1.69 -1.94
CA ASN A 834 -17.24 -1.30 -2.99
C ASN A 834 -16.69 -1.32 -4.42
N ILE A 835 -15.46 -1.75 -4.66
CA ILE A 835 -14.86 -1.72 -5.99
C ILE A 835 -15.24 -2.96 -6.79
N MET A 836 -15.80 -2.74 -7.98
CA MET A 836 -15.91 -3.72 -9.05
C MET A 836 -14.92 -3.37 -10.15
N GLN A 837 -14.15 -4.35 -10.60
CA GLN A 837 -13.25 -4.21 -11.74
C GLN A 837 -13.58 -5.22 -12.83
N VAL A 838 -13.71 -4.74 -14.07
CA VAL A 838 -13.75 -5.58 -15.26
C VAL A 838 -12.45 -5.36 -16.02
N TRP A 839 -11.66 -6.42 -16.19
CA TRP A 839 -10.30 -6.30 -16.70
C TRP A 839 -9.91 -7.49 -17.56
N GLN A 840 -8.91 -7.27 -18.42
CA GLN A 840 -8.33 -8.27 -19.32
C GLN A 840 -6.82 -8.06 -19.33
N MET A 841 -6.06 -9.12 -19.06
CA MET A 841 -4.59 -9.06 -19.12
C MET A 841 -4.13 -8.86 -20.57
N ALA A 842 -2.96 -8.26 -20.75
CA ALA A 842 -2.41 -7.98 -22.08
C ALA A 842 -2.06 -9.27 -22.85
N GLU A 843 -2.32 -9.27 -24.16
CA GLU A 843 -2.11 -10.44 -25.02
C GLU A 843 -0.69 -11.03 -24.95
N ASN A 844 0.32 -10.18 -24.89
CA ASN A 844 1.73 -10.57 -24.83
C ASN A 844 2.13 -11.34 -23.56
N ILE A 845 1.24 -11.45 -22.57
CA ILE A 845 1.49 -12.20 -21.33
C ILE A 845 1.17 -13.68 -21.52
N TYR A 846 0.14 -14.00 -22.30
CA TYR A 846 -0.32 -15.38 -22.51
C TYR A 846 -0.02 -15.92 -23.91
N ASN A 847 0.36 -15.06 -24.86
CA ASN A 847 0.67 -15.45 -26.23
C ASN A 847 2.19 -15.34 -26.48
N ASP A 848 2.88 -16.49 -26.49
CA ASP A 848 4.35 -16.59 -26.64
C ASP A 848 4.82 -16.63 -28.12
N GLU A 849 3.95 -16.40 -29.11
CA GLU A 849 4.35 -16.39 -30.53
C GLU A 849 5.19 -15.13 -30.88
N GLU A 850 6.50 -15.31 -31.11
CA GLU A 850 7.33 -14.29 -31.77
C GLU A 850 6.68 -13.90 -33.11
N PRO A 851 6.49 -12.61 -33.42
CA PRO A 851 5.86 -12.21 -34.68
C PRO A 851 6.70 -12.74 -35.85
N GLU A 852 6.12 -13.61 -36.67
CA GLU A 852 6.75 -14.09 -37.90
C GLU A 852 7.13 -12.89 -38.78
N THR A 853 8.42 -12.59 -38.85
CA THR A 853 8.94 -11.62 -39.84
C THR A 853 8.48 -12.06 -41.23
N PRO A 854 7.69 -11.26 -41.97
CA PRO A 854 7.19 -11.66 -43.28
C PRO A 854 8.35 -11.99 -44.20
N ALA A 855 8.30 -13.13 -44.90
CA ALA A 855 9.36 -13.58 -45.82
C ALA A 855 9.76 -12.52 -46.87
N SER A 856 8.90 -11.54 -47.14
CA SER A 856 9.20 -10.39 -48.02
C SER A 856 10.30 -9.46 -47.50
N GLU A 857 10.59 -9.43 -46.19
CA GLU A 857 11.67 -8.59 -45.63
C GLU A 857 13.04 -9.28 -45.65
N LEU A 858 13.08 -10.61 -45.79
CA LEU A 858 14.33 -11.38 -45.87
C LEU A 858 14.99 -11.31 -47.26
N GLU A 859 14.22 -11.08 -48.34
CA GLU A 859 14.77 -11.01 -49.71
C GLU A 859 15.38 -9.63 -50.07
N ALA A 860 15.15 -8.58 -49.29
CA ALA A 860 15.68 -7.24 -49.57
C ALA A 860 17.15 -7.02 -49.16
N SER A 861 17.77 -8.00 -48.48
CA SER A 861 19.16 -7.90 -47.99
C SER A 861 20.21 -8.58 -48.89
N THR A 862 19.79 -9.19 -50.00
CA THR A 862 20.70 -9.76 -51.01
C THR A 862 20.26 -9.41 -52.43
N SER A 863 20.40 -8.14 -52.82
CA SER A 863 20.54 -7.75 -54.24
C SER A 863 21.27 -6.41 -54.38
#